data_AF-A0A7L1VK04-F1
#
_entry.id   AF-A0A7L1VK04-F1
#
_cell.length_a   1.000
_cell.length_b   1.000
_cell.length_c   1.000
_cell.angle_alpha   90.00
_cell.angle_beta   90.00
_cell.angle_gamma   90.00
#
_symmetry.space_group_name_H-M   'P 1'
#
loop_
_entity.id
_entity.type
_entity.pdbx_description
1 polymer ?
#
loop_
_entity_poly.entity_id
_entity_poly.type
_entity_poly.pdbx_seq_one_letter_code
_entity_poly.pdbx_strand_id
1 'polypeptide(L)'
;QAHAKVWHLYNDHFRPAQRGKVSIALSSHWIKPQHMTEKNIKECQNSLDFVLGWFAKPIFIDGDYPESMRSNLSSLLPEFSEAEKKFIKGTADFFALSFGATLSFQLLDSHMKFQQLESISLRQLLYWINSEYNNPQIFIVENSWFVSGTTKKDDAKYIYYLKKFIMETLKAIRYDGVNVFGYTVWSLLDGFEWHRGYSIRRGLFYVDFQSHDKKLIPKSSVLFYQKLIEKNGFPPLPENQPIEGIFPCSFAWGIVDNYIQVDTTPAQFLDSSVYVWDVHQTKKLIKVDGVYASKRKHHCVDFAAIRLQISLLQEMHVTHFHFSLKWSLILPLGNLSVINHTLVHYYQCFASELLRVNITPVVALWQPMIEHQELPVSLAKFGAWENTDTIQAFVEYARFCFTSLGDHVKFWITMNEPPVKNLTYAAGHNLLKAHAKVWHLYDKEFRRSQKGKISIALQADWVEPACPFSRNDQEVADRILEFDIGWLAEPIFGNGDYPEVMRAWLHRINSVDLYNFHLPYFSEDEKKLIQGSFDFFALSHYTTTLVGSEKEDAVKYDHYLEVQMINDITWLHSPSRAAVVPWGLRKLLKWVKSKYGDVPVYVMANGIDDDQNMVHDKLRVYYIQNYINEALKGKEPQMVCYKSHYWYTLCDR
;
A
#
# COMPACT_ATOMS: atom_id res chain seq x y z
N GLN A 1 6.53 48.48 11.10
CA GLN A 1 6.29 49.76 11.82
C GLN A 1 4.94 49.86 12.51
N ALA A 2 3.80 49.75 11.81
CA ALA A 2 2.47 49.82 12.45
C ALA A 2 2.28 48.77 13.55
N HIS A 3 2.66 47.51 13.28
CA HIS A 3 2.70 46.43 14.26
C HIS A 3 3.50 46.81 15.52
N ALA A 4 4.74 47.28 15.35
CA ALA A 4 5.59 47.70 16.47
C ALA A 4 4.95 48.81 17.32
N LYS A 5 4.31 49.81 16.68
CA LYS A 5 3.56 50.85 17.40
C LYS A 5 2.44 50.27 18.28
N VAL A 6 1.70 49.29 17.77
CA VAL A 6 0.63 48.62 18.52
C VAL A 6 1.18 47.75 19.64
N TRP A 7 2.30 47.07 19.42
CA TRP A 7 2.94 46.28 20.49
C TRP A 7 3.44 47.17 21.63
N HIS A 8 4.13 48.27 21.34
CA HIS A 8 4.57 49.23 22.38
C HIS A 8 3.39 49.88 23.08
N LEU A 9 2.35 50.27 22.34
CA LEU A 9 1.09 50.75 22.92
C LEU A 9 0.51 49.74 23.92
N TYR A 10 0.43 48.47 23.56
CA TYR A 10 -0.05 47.42 24.46
C TYR A 10 0.88 47.23 25.66
N ASN A 11 2.19 47.18 25.40
CA ASN A 11 3.21 46.95 26.41
C ASN A 11 3.19 48.02 27.51
N ASP A 12 3.11 49.29 27.10
CA ASP A 12 3.31 50.43 28.00
C ASP A 12 2.01 50.80 28.73
N HIS A 13 0.85 50.62 28.09
CA HIS A 13 -0.43 51.09 28.63
C HIS A 13 -1.38 49.99 29.11
N PHE A 14 -1.27 48.76 28.60
CA PHE A 14 -2.28 47.71 28.86
C PHE A 14 -1.72 46.48 29.55
N ARG A 15 -0.48 46.08 29.24
CA ARG A 15 0.15 44.86 29.77
C ARG A 15 0.22 44.81 31.30
N PRO A 16 0.55 45.88 32.04
CA PRO A 16 0.60 45.83 33.51
C PRO A 16 -0.75 45.47 34.15
N ALA A 17 -1.86 45.90 33.54
CA ALA A 17 -3.20 45.66 34.05
C ALA A 17 -3.82 44.36 33.53
N GLN A 18 -3.63 44.05 32.24
CA GLN A 18 -4.33 42.93 31.57
C GLN A 18 -3.52 41.64 31.54
N ARG A 19 -2.18 41.72 31.65
CA ARG A 19 -1.25 40.57 31.62
C ARG A 19 -1.36 39.68 30.37
N GLY A 20 -1.89 40.21 29.26
CA GLY A 20 -1.98 39.49 28.00
C GLY A 20 -0.66 39.47 27.22
N LYS A 21 -0.68 38.75 26.09
CA LYS A 21 0.41 38.64 25.13
C LYS A 21 -0.01 39.16 23.75
N VAL A 22 0.91 39.78 23.01
CA VAL A 22 0.73 40.32 21.67
C VAL A 22 1.77 39.73 20.72
N SER A 23 1.33 39.36 19.52
CA SER A 23 2.17 38.89 18.43
C SER A 23 1.56 39.31 17.08
N ILE A 24 2.13 38.85 15.98
CA ILE A 24 1.65 39.04 14.61
C ILE A 24 1.58 37.68 13.91
N ALA A 25 0.45 37.38 13.27
CA ALA A 25 0.28 36.16 12.49
C ALA A 25 1.13 36.24 11.21
N LEU A 26 2.17 35.42 11.12
CA LEU A 26 3.06 35.33 9.96
C LEU A 26 2.79 34.03 9.22
N SER A 27 2.45 34.14 7.93
CA SER A 27 2.22 32.98 7.08
C SER A 27 3.50 32.58 6.33
N SER A 28 3.66 31.29 6.08
CA SER A 28 4.76 30.78 5.26
C SER A 28 4.37 29.49 4.54
N HIS A 29 5.23 29.07 3.62
CA HIS A 29 5.24 27.77 2.97
C HIS A 29 6.44 26.95 3.48
N TRP A 30 6.55 25.71 3.01
CA TRP A 30 7.80 24.98 3.12
C TRP A 30 8.31 24.62 1.75
N ILE A 31 9.64 24.59 1.58
CA ILE A 31 10.28 24.33 0.30
C ILE A 31 11.39 23.30 0.45
N LYS A 32 11.54 22.46 -0.56
CA LYS A 32 12.56 21.41 -0.65
C LYS A 32 13.44 21.66 -1.85
N PRO A 33 14.75 21.38 -1.74
CA PRO A 33 15.65 21.54 -2.86
C PRO A 33 15.30 20.51 -3.94
N GLN A 34 15.34 20.92 -5.21
CA GLN A 34 15.13 20.00 -6.33
C GLN A 34 16.20 18.90 -6.38
N HIS A 35 17.44 19.27 -6.03
CA HIS A 35 18.59 18.38 -5.88
C HIS A 35 19.34 18.75 -4.60
N MET A 36 19.92 17.77 -3.90
CA MET A 36 20.69 18.00 -2.67
C MET A 36 22.07 18.63 -2.95
N THR A 37 22.07 19.82 -3.56
CA THR A 37 23.27 20.65 -3.78
C THR A 37 23.22 21.88 -2.87
N GLU A 38 24.39 22.41 -2.50
CA GLU A 38 24.48 23.62 -1.69
C GLU A 38 23.73 24.81 -2.32
N LYS A 39 23.79 24.93 -3.65
CA LYS A 39 23.07 25.97 -4.39
C LYS A 39 21.56 25.87 -4.18
N ASN A 40 20.97 24.70 -4.41
CA ASN A 40 19.53 24.50 -4.24
C ASN A 40 19.08 24.71 -2.78
N ILE A 41 19.91 24.32 -1.81
CA ILE A 41 19.65 24.57 -0.38
C ILE A 41 19.67 26.07 -0.08
N LYS A 42 20.64 26.82 -0.62
CA LYS A 42 20.70 28.28 -0.49
C LYS A 42 19.46 28.95 -1.11
N GLU A 43 19.00 28.49 -2.26
CA GLU A 43 17.76 29.00 -2.86
C GLU A 43 16.52 28.68 -2.04
N CYS A 44 16.49 27.53 -1.34
CA CYS A 44 15.44 27.24 -0.37
C CYS A 44 15.44 28.25 0.79
N GLN A 45 16.62 28.58 1.33
CA GLN A 45 16.76 29.60 2.37
C GLN A 45 16.30 30.97 1.87
N ASN A 46 16.72 31.38 0.66
CA ASN A 46 16.25 32.62 0.04
C ASN A 46 14.72 32.65 -0.06
N SER A 47 14.09 31.54 -0.45
CA SER A 47 12.63 31.44 -0.52
C SER A 47 11.95 31.69 0.84
N LEU A 48 12.47 31.10 1.91
CA LEU A 48 11.93 31.29 3.27
C LEU A 48 12.20 32.70 3.79
N ASP A 49 13.36 33.28 3.50
CA ASP A 49 13.68 34.67 3.84
C ASP A 49 12.73 35.65 3.16
N PHE A 50 12.45 35.46 1.87
CA PHE A 50 11.60 36.36 1.09
C PHE A 50 10.12 36.32 1.51
N VAL A 51 9.68 35.23 2.12
CA VAL A 51 8.28 35.06 2.54
C VAL A 51 8.12 35.27 4.04
N LEU A 52 8.77 34.44 4.85
CA LEU A 52 8.65 34.50 6.31
C LEU A 52 9.65 35.49 6.91
N GLY A 53 10.92 35.41 6.49
CA GLY A 53 11.98 36.29 6.99
C GLY A 53 11.70 37.77 6.76
N TRP A 54 10.97 38.12 5.70
CA TRP A 54 10.56 39.48 5.39
C TRP A 54 9.93 40.20 6.58
N PHE A 55 9.09 39.49 7.35
CA PHE A 55 8.48 40.03 8.56
C PHE A 55 9.10 39.46 9.84
N ALA A 56 9.45 38.17 9.85
CA ALA A 56 9.92 37.49 11.05
C ALA A 56 11.29 38.00 11.50
N LYS A 57 12.28 38.14 10.60
CA LYS A 57 13.63 38.57 11.01
C LYS A 57 13.65 39.98 11.63
N PRO A 58 13.00 41.01 11.05
CA PRO A 58 12.94 42.32 11.70
C PRO A 58 12.33 42.25 13.11
N ILE A 59 11.33 41.41 13.33
CA ILE A 59 10.62 41.35 14.61
C ILE A 59 11.39 40.53 15.65
N PHE A 60 11.95 39.39 15.28
CA PHE A 60 12.50 38.43 16.24
C PHE A 60 14.02 38.51 16.43
N ILE A 61 14.77 39.12 15.49
CA ILE A 61 16.25 39.10 15.52
C ILE A 61 16.86 40.47 15.81
N ASP A 62 16.87 41.36 14.82
CA ASP A 62 17.71 42.56 14.83
C ASP A 62 17.01 43.84 14.38
N GLY A 63 15.74 43.77 13.96
CA GLY A 63 15.01 44.96 13.51
C GLY A 63 15.13 45.24 12.02
N ASP A 64 15.94 44.47 11.29
CA ASP A 64 16.26 44.73 9.87
C ASP A 64 15.80 43.61 8.94
N TYR A 65 15.66 43.91 7.66
CA TYR A 65 15.28 42.93 6.65
C TYR A 65 16.39 41.88 6.42
N PRO A 66 16.03 40.66 5.94
CA PRO A 66 17.00 39.64 5.56
C PRO A 66 18.06 40.13 4.57
N GLU A 67 19.29 39.66 4.73
CA GLU A 67 20.41 39.99 3.85
C GLU A 67 20.14 39.56 2.40
N SER A 68 19.53 38.37 2.23
CA SER A 68 19.10 37.85 0.93
C SER A 68 18.16 38.83 0.22
N MET A 69 17.19 39.42 0.93
CA MET A 69 16.29 40.44 0.37
C MET A 69 17.00 41.75 0.06
N ARG A 70 17.81 42.28 1.00
CA ARG A 70 18.55 43.53 0.79
C ARG A 70 19.49 43.46 -0.40
N SER A 71 20.16 42.32 -0.59
CA SER A 71 21.07 42.14 -1.72
C SER A 71 20.35 42.08 -3.07
N ASN A 72 19.14 41.52 -3.12
CA ASN A 72 18.38 41.32 -4.37
C ASN A 72 17.48 42.51 -4.71
N LEU A 73 16.94 43.19 -3.71
CA LEU A 73 15.93 44.26 -3.84
C LEU A 73 16.51 45.65 -3.49
N SER A 74 17.83 45.84 -3.57
CA SER A 74 18.54 47.01 -3.05
C SER A 74 18.01 48.38 -3.48
N SER A 75 17.35 48.48 -4.64
CA SER A 75 16.74 49.73 -5.13
C SER A 75 15.25 49.89 -4.81
N LEU A 76 14.56 48.82 -4.41
CA LEU A 76 13.11 48.78 -4.20
C LEU A 76 12.71 48.58 -2.73
N LEU A 77 13.60 47.98 -1.92
CA LEU A 77 13.35 47.70 -0.52
C LEU A 77 13.64 48.95 0.33
N PRO A 78 12.67 49.48 1.08
CA PRO A 78 12.92 50.60 1.98
C PRO A 78 13.94 50.25 3.05
N GLU A 79 14.75 51.21 3.46
CA GLU A 79 15.70 51.04 4.56
C GLU A 79 15.06 51.43 5.90
N PHE A 80 15.32 50.64 6.95
CA PHE A 80 15.02 51.05 8.31
C PHE A 80 16.16 51.89 8.88
N SER A 81 15.81 53.01 9.51
CA SER A 81 16.76 53.73 10.36
C SER A 81 17.11 52.90 11.61
N GLU A 82 18.27 53.15 12.22
CA GLU A 82 18.68 52.44 13.44
C GLU A 82 17.67 52.57 14.59
N ALA A 83 16.98 53.71 14.69
CA ALA A 83 15.90 53.92 15.66
C ALA A 83 14.71 53.01 15.37
N GLU A 84 14.33 52.84 14.10
CA GLU A 84 13.24 51.95 13.70
C GLU A 84 13.59 50.48 13.90
N LYS A 85 14.82 50.06 13.58
CA LYS A 85 15.28 48.68 13.83
C LYS A 85 15.13 48.33 15.31
N LYS A 86 15.64 49.20 16.20
CA LYS A 86 15.51 49.01 17.65
C LYS A 86 14.05 49.05 18.12
N PHE A 87 13.21 49.86 17.47
CA PHE A 87 11.79 49.96 17.78
C PHE A 87 10.98 48.72 17.36
N ILE A 88 11.36 48.06 16.27
CA ILE A 88 10.68 46.86 15.74
C ILE A 88 11.19 45.58 16.40
N LYS A 89 12.48 45.51 16.73
CA LYS A 89 13.08 44.34 17.35
C LYS A 89 12.38 44.01 18.68
N GLY A 90 11.98 42.76 18.83
CA GLY A 90 11.39 42.20 20.05
C GLY A 90 9.90 42.53 20.23
N THR A 91 9.20 43.04 19.22
CA THR A 91 7.79 43.42 19.34
C THR A 91 6.80 42.25 19.21
N ALA A 92 7.17 41.06 19.70
CA ALA A 92 6.29 39.90 19.74
C ALA A 92 6.62 39.01 20.94
N ASP A 93 5.60 38.64 21.70
CA ASP A 93 5.79 37.83 22.93
C ASP A 93 5.88 36.32 22.66
N PHE A 94 5.51 35.91 21.44
CA PHE A 94 5.56 34.55 20.92
C PHE A 94 5.52 34.60 19.39
N PHE A 95 5.88 33.51 18.72
CA PHE A 95 5.81 33.37 17.28
C PHE A 95 4.42 32.84 16.86
N ALA A 96 3.59 33.69 16.24
CA ALA A 96 2.28 33.30 15.74
C ALA A 96 2.39 32.81 14.28
N LEU A 97 2.33 31.50 14.08
CA LEU A 97 2.49 30.86 12.77
C LEU A 97 1.13 30.60 12.10
N SER A 98 0.96 31.08 10.87
CA SER A 98 -0.09 30.63 9.95
C SER A 98 0.55 29.69 8.92
N PHE A 99 0.01 28.48 8.79
CA PHE A 99 0.49 27.50 7.81
C PHE A 99 -0.68 26.69 7.28
N GLY A 100 -0.93 26.73 5.97
CA GLY A 100 -2.03 26.00 5.35
C GLY A 100 -2.33 26.50 3.95
N ALA A 101 -3.53 26.20 3.48
CA ALA A 101 -3.96 26.48 2.10
C ALA A 101 -4.15 27.96 1.73
N THR A 102 -3.91 28.87 2.68
CA THR A 102 -3.96 30.33 2.45
C THR A 102 -2.81 30.77 1.55
N LEU A 103 -1.57 30.41 1.89
CA LEU A 103 -0.39 30.72 1.07
C LEU A 103 0.05 29.52 0.22
N SER A 104 0.15 28.34 0.85
CA SER A 104 0.80 27.19 0.23
C SER A 104 0.06 26.68 -1.00
N PHE A 105 0.79 26.47 -2.09
CA PHE A 105 0.36 26.03 -3.43
C PHE A 105 -0.60 26.99 -4.13
N GLN A 106 -0.74 28.21 -3.64
CA GLN A 106 -1.87 29.08 -3.98
C GLN A 106 -1.48 30.54 -4.17
N LEU A 107 -1.28 31.29 -3.08
CA LEU A 107 -0.94 32.72 -3.14
C LEU A 107 0.56 33.00 -3.18
N LEU A 108 1.40 31.96 -3.06
CA LEU A 108 2.85 32.10 -3.16
C LEU A 108 3.27 32.47 -4.58
N ASP A 109 3.98 33.60 -4.73
CA ASP A 109 4.57 34.01 -5.99
C ASP A 109 5.55 32.94 -6.50
N SER A 110 5.41 32.56 -7.77
CA SER A 110 6.23 31.51 -8.36
C SER A 110 7.73 31.86 -8.43
N HIS A 111 8.07 33.14 -8.54
CA HIS A 111 9.45 33.63 -8.52
C HIS A 111 10.07 33.52 -7.12
N MET A 112 9.26 33.69 -6.07
CA MET A 112 9.71 33.57 -4.68
C MET A 112 9.98 32.12 -4.26
N LYS A 113 9.70 31.13 -5.13
CA LYS A 113 10.12 29.72 -4.94
C LYS A 113 11.57 29.46 -5.36
N PHE A 114 12.20 30.39 -6.10
CA PHE A 114 13.57 30.23 -6.60
C PHE A 114 13.81 28.88 -7.31
N GLN A 115 12.83 28.42 -8.11
CA GLN A 115 12.84 27.15 -8.84
C GLN A 115 12.96 25.89 -7.95
N GLN A 116 12.62 26.00 -6.66
CA GLN A 116 12.60 24.87 -5.73
C GLN A 116 11.19 24.29 -5.57
N LEU A 117 11.08 23.16 -4.89
CA LEU A 117 9.85 22.36 -4.80
C LEU A 117 9.06 22.69 -3.54
N GLU A 118 7.85 23.21 -3.71
CA GLU A 118 6.96 23.48 -2.57
C GLU A 118 6.48 22.17 -1.90
N SER A 119 6.34 22.19 -0.58
CA SER A 119 5.98 21.03 0.22
C SER A 119 5.12 21.41 1.43
N ILE A 120 4.25 20.49 1.87
CA ILE A 120 3.37 20.65 3.04
C ILE A 120 4.03 20.26 4.37
N SER A 121 5.36 20.30 4.47
CA SER A 121 6.11 19.76 5.62
C SER A 121 6.13 20.73 6.80
N LEU A 122 5.08 20.72 7.63
CA LEU A 122 4.99 21.57 8.81
C LEU A 122 6.09 21.28 9.84
N ARG A 123 6.48 20.01 10.04
CA ARG A 123 7.54 19.63 11.00
C ARG A 123 8.86 20.32 10.67
N GLN A 124 9.27 20.30 9.40
CA GLN A 124 10.54 20.91 8.98
C GLN A 124 10.49 22.44 9.08
N LEU A 125 9.35 23.06 8.76
CA LEU A 125 9.16 24.50 8.96
C LEU A 125 9.25 24.88 10.45
N LEU A 126 8.60 24.13 11.33
CA LEU A 126 8.67 24.35 12.78
C LEU A 126 10.10 24.23 13.31
N TYR A 127 10.85 23.23 12.85
CA TYR A 127 12.26 23.07 13.18
C TYR A 127 13.13 24.22 12.65
N TRP A 128 12.86 24.69 11.42
CA TRP A 128 13.56 25.82 10.84
C TRP A 128 13.29 27.11 11.64
N ILE A 129 12.04 27.42 11.97
CA ILE A 129 11.66 28.57 12.82
C ILE A 129 12.37 28.50 14.17
N ASN A 130 12.40 27.30 14.77
CA ASN A 130 13.09 27.06 16.03
C ASN A 130 14.58 27.39 15.96
N SER A 131 15.23 27.03 14.85
CA SER A 131 16.66 27.25 14.64
C SER A 131 17.00 28.70 14.30
N GLU A 132 16.22 29.32 13.42
CA GLU A 132 16.44 30.69 12.93
C GLU A 132 16.15 31.76 13.98
N TYR A 133 15.11 31.57 14.79
CA TYR A 133 14.60 32.60 15.71
C TYR A 133 14.85 32.29 17.18
N ASN A 134 15.93 31.55 17.47
CA ASN A 134 16.43 31.28 18.83
C ASN A 134 15.41 30.57 19.74
N ASN A 135 14.76 29.50 19.25
CA ASN A 135 13.78 28.69 19.98
C ASN A 135 12.63 29.51 20.61
N PRO A 136 11.84 30.23 19.80
CA PRO A 136 10.72 31.02 20.32
C PRO A 136 9.58 30.11 20.77
N GLN A 137 8.70 30.62 21.65
CA GLN A 137 7.41 29.97 21.88
C GLN A 137 6.55 30.09 20.60
N ILE A 138 6.11 28.97 20.02
CA ILE A 138 5.31 28.96 18.79
C ILE A 138 3.85 28.68 19.11
N PHE A 139 2.95 29.50 18.58
CA PHE A 139 1.51 29.25 18.55
C PHE A 139 1.04 29.18 17.10
N ILE A 140 0.49 28.04 16.70
CA ILE A 140 -0.08 27.89 15.36
C ILE A 140 -1.47 28.54 15.38
N VAL A 141 -1.57 29.75 14.85
CA VAL A 141 -2.81 30.57 14.83
C VAL A 141 -3.76 30.18 13.70
N GLU A 142 -3.25 29.51 12.67
CA GLU A 142 -4.04 29.04 11.55
C GLU A 142 -3.39 27.80 10.95
N ASN A 143 -4.10 26.66 10.98
CA ASN A 143 -3.73 25.50 10.19
C ASN A 143 -4.95 24.70 9.73
N SER A 144 -4.94 24.34 8.45
CA SER A 144 -5.85 23.37 7.85
C SER A 144 -5.59 23.19 6.35
N TRP A 145 -6.41 22.34 5.74
CA TRP A 145 -6.55 22.24 4.30
C TRP A 145 -7.94 22.70 3.83
N PHE A 146 -8.30 22.38 2.60
CA PHE A 146 -9.62 22.67 2.03
C PHE A 146 -10.15 21.46 1.25
N VAL A 147 -11.47 21.45 1.10
CA VAL A 147 -12.23 20.53 0.23
C VAL A 147 -12.96 21.31 -0.84
N SER A 148 -13.51 20.61 -1.83
CA SER A 148 -14.37 21.21 -2.86
C SER A 148 -15.57 21.93 -2.23
N GLY A 149 -16.07 22.98 -2.89
CA GLY A 149 -17.31 23.67 -2.52
C GLY A 149 -18.55 22.79 -2.57
N THR A 150 -18.48 21.66 -3.29
CA THR A 150 -19.54 20.64 -3.36
C THR A 150 -19.55 19.70 -2.16
N THR A 151 -18.43 19.57 -1.44
CA THR A 151 -18.28 18.67 -0.30
C THR A 151 -19.10 19.17 0.88
N LYS A 152 -19.97 18.31 1.43
CA LYS A 152 -20.91 18.67 2.49
C LYS A 152 -20.40 18.28 3.87
N LYS A 153 -20.89 17.15 4.42
CA LYS A 153 -20.61 16.70 5.78
C LYS A 153 -19.42 15.74 5.84
N ASP A 154 -19.22 14.95 4.80
CA ASP A 154 -18.17 13.94 4.75
C ASP A 154 -16.92 14.52 4.07
N ASP A 155 -16.02 15.03 4.90
CA ASP A 155 -14.82 15.77 4.51
C ASP A 155 -13.54 14.98 4.82
N ALA A 156 -13.52 13.68 4.50
CA ALA A 156 -12.42 12.77 4.84
C ALA A 156 -11.03 13.31 4.44
N LYS A 157 -10.90 13.92 3.27
CA LYS A 157 -9.65 14.58 2.85
C LYS A 157 -9.20 15.62 3.88
N TYR A 158 -10.09 16.49 4.35
CA TYR A 158 -9.78 17.49 5.36
C TYR A 158 -9.28 16.84 6.66
N ILE A 159 -9.92 15.76 7.11
CA ILE A 159 -9.53 14.99 8.30
C ILE A 159 -8.08 14.53 8.20
N TYR A 160 -7.69 13.88 7.10
CA TYR A 160 -6.35 13.29 6.99
C TYR A 160 -5.24 14.34 6.81
N TYR A 161 -5.54 15.50 6.20
CA TYR A 161 -4.62 16.64 6.22
C TYR A 161 -4.47 17.22 7.63
N LEU A 162 -5.59 17.43 8.34
CA LEU A 162 -5.55 17.94 9.70
C LEU A 162 -4.80 16.98 10.63
N LYS A 163 -5.10 15.67 10.55
CA LYS A 163 -4.41 14.62 11.30
C LYS A 163 -2.91 14.66 11.06
N LYS A 164 -2.46 14.84 9.82
CA LYS A 164 -1.04 14.98 9.48
C LYS A 164 -0.41 16.22 10.09
N PHE A 165 -1.02 17.39 9.96
CA PHE A 165 -0.44 18.61 10.50
C PHE A 165 -0.26 18.56 12.02
N ILE A 166 -1.24 18.00 12.74
CA ILE A 166 -1.14 17.79 14.18
C ILE A 166 -0.06 16.74 14.51
N MET A 167 -0.01 15.63 13.78
CA MET A 167 1.04 14.60 13.95
C MET A 167 2.45 15.16 13.74
N GLU A 168 2.66 15.97 12.70
CA GLU A 168 3.94 16.62 12.41
C GLU A 168 4.31 17.65 13.47
N THR A 169 3.31 18.37 14.02
CA THR A 169 3.51 19.26 15.17
C THR A 169 3.93 18.49 16.42
N LEU A 170 3.28 17.35 16.70
CA LEU A 170 3.64 16.49 17.82
C LEU A 170 5.05 15.93 17.68
N LYS A 171 5.46 15.53 16.46
CA LYS A 171 6.84 15.11 16.18
C LYS A 171 7.84 16.24 16.40
N ALA A 172 7.52 17.46 15.99
CA ALA A 172 8.38 18.63 16.23
C ALA A 172 8.59 18.89 17.73
N ILE A 173 7.53 18.76 18.54
CA ILE A 173 7.62 18.90 20.01
C ILE A 173 8.46 17.75 20.60
N ARG A 174 8.18 16.50 20.22
CA ARG A 174 8.72 15.30 20.89
C ARG A 174 10.15 14.94 20.47
N TYR A 175 10.45 15.07 19.19
CA TYR A 175 11.71 14.60 18.62
C TYR A 175 12.66 15.74 18.25
N ASP A 176 12.12 16.92 17.94
CA ASP A 176 12.93 18.04 17.44
C ASP A 176 13.11 19.17 18.49
N GLY A 177 12.46 19.05 19.65
CA GLY A 177 12.58 20.00 20.76
C GLY A 177 11.93 21.37 20.53
N VAL A 178 11.04 21.49 19.54
CA VAL A 178 10.39 22.77 19.20
C VAL A 178 9.32 23.14 20.22
N ASN A 179 9.36 24.38 20.71
CA ASN A 179 8.46 24.87 21.76
C ASN A 179 7.09 25.35 21.23
N VAL A 180 6.29 24.41 20.71
CA VAL A 180 4.90 24.69 20.31
C VAL A 180 3.96 24.57 21.51
N PHE A 181 3.20 25.62 21.83
CA PHE A 181 2.31 25.65 22.99
C PHE A 181 0.81 25.80 22.66
N GLY A 182 0.46 25.95 21.38
CA GLY A 182 -0.94 26.03 20.97
C GLY A 182 -1.15 25.78 19.48
N TYR A 183 -2.38 25.35 19.14
CA TYR A 183 -2.78 24.94 17.82
C TYR A 183 -4.21 25.39 17.51
N THR A 184 -4.42 26.01 16.36
CA THR A 184 -5.72 26.52 15.92
C THR A 184 -6.10 25.93 14.57
N VAL A 185 -7.20 25.17 14.56
CA VAL A 185 -7.79 24.65 13.32
C VAL A 185 -8.54 25.77 12.61
N TRP A 186 -8.29 25.92 11.32
CA TRP A 186 -9.03 26.87 10.48
C TRP A 186 -9.98 26.15 9.52
N SER A 187 -11.28 26.40 9.47
CA SER A 187 -12.06 27.41 10.19
C SER A 187 -13.14 26.74 11.02
N LEU A 188 -13.79 27.53 11.87
CA LEU A 188 -14.97 27.06 12.59
C LEU A 188 -16.10 26.66 11.61
N LEU A 189 -16.46 27.53 10.68
CA LEU A 189 -17.54 27.29 9.72
C LEU A 189 -17.12 27.64 8.29
N ASP A 190 -17.84 27.07 7.32
CA ASP A 190 -17.69 27.42 5.91
C ASP A 190 -18.10 28.86 5.65
N GLY A 191 -17.33 29.57 4.82
CA GLY A 191 -17.58 30.98 4.52
C GLY A 191 -17.07 31.39 3.15
N PHE A 192 -16.88 32.70 2.98
CA PHE A 192 -16.28 33.29 1.79
C PHE A 192 -14.76 33.12 1.83
N GLU A 193 -14.20 32.43 0.85
CA GLU A 193 -12.78 32.04 0.77
C GLU A 193 -12.00 32.98 -0.17
N TRP A 194 -12.16 34.28 0.04
CA TRP A 194 -11.40 35.34 -0.64
C TRP A 194 -11.49 35.26 -2.17
N HIS A 195 -10.35 35.21 -2.86
CA HIS A 195 -10.28 35.09 -4.32
C HIS A 195 -10.94 33.81 -4.87
N ARG A 196 -11.21 32.81 -4.03
CA ARG A 196 -11.89 31.55 -4.43
C ARG A 196 -13.40 31.58 -4.24
N GLY A 197 -13.95 32.66 -3.68
CA GLY A 197 -15.37 32.78 -3.42
C GLY A 197 -15.88 31.62 -2.57
N TYR A 198 -16.87 30.87 -3.08
CA TYR A 198 -17.48 29.72 -2.39
C TYR A 198 -17.15 28.37 -3.07
N SER A 199 -16.14 28.35 -3.95
CA SER A 199 -15.75 27.15 -4.70
C SER A 199 -14.97 26.13 -3.87
N ILE A 200 -14.55 26.50 -2.67
CA ILE A 200 -13.88 25.64 -1.69
C ILE A 200 -14.51 25.81 -0.31
N ARG A 201 -14.24 24.87 0.59
CA ARG A 201 -14.70 24.87 1.98
C ARG A 201 -13.56 24.51 2.93
N ARG A 202 -13.48 25.19 4.08
CA ARG A 202 -12.46 24.98 5.13
C ARG A 202 -13.04 24.78 6.53
N GLY A 203 -14.35 24.97 6.70
CA GLY A 203 -15.01 24.94 7.99
C GLY A 203 -15.16 23.54 8.54
N LEU A 204 -15.04 23.41 9.86
CA LEU A 204 -15.45 22.23 10.60
C LEU A 204 -16.98 22.06 10.57
N PHE A 205 -17.74 23.16 10.53
CA PHE A 205 -19.18 23.15 10.36
C PHE A 205 -19.57 23.48 8.92
N TYR A 206 -20.36 22.60 8.31
CA TYR A 206 -21.00 22.84 7.02
C TYR A 206 -22.07 23.90 7.14
N VAL A 207 -22.10 24.81 6.17
CA VAL A 207 -23.14 25.84 6.01
C VAL A 207 -23.73 25.72 4.61
N ASP A 208 -25.05 25.55 4.56
CA ASP A 208 -25.81 25.70 3.33
C ASP A 208 -26.12 27.18 3.09
N PHE A 209 -25.35 27.80 2.19
CA PHE A 209 -25.48 29.22 1.84
C PHE A 209 -26.79 29.55 1.13
N GLN A 210 -27.49 28.55 0.57
CA GLN A 210 -28.80 28.74 -0.08
C GLN A 210 -29.95 28.66 0.92
N SER A 211 -29.74 28.02 2.08
CA SER A 211 -30.75 27.95 3.14
C SER A 211 -30.90 29.29 3.86
N HIS A 212 -32.14 29.64 4.24
CA HIS A 212 -32.42 30.85 5.03
C HIS A 212 -31.82 30.75 6.44
N ASP A 213 -31.88 29.56 7.06
CA ASP A 213 -31.46 29.33 8.44
C ASP A 213 -29.93 29.26 8.62
N LYS A 214 -29.17 28.93 7.57
CA LYS A 214 -27.70 28.75 7.59
C LYS A 214 -27.21 27.91 8.78
N LYS A 215 -27.96 26.84 9.09
CA LYS A 215 -27.67 25.98 10.24
C LYS A 215 -26.25 25.42 10.16
N LEU A 216 -25.55 25.45 11.28
CA LEU A 216 -24.22 24.86 11.42
C LEU A 216 -24.37 23.36 11.60
N ILE A 217 -23.94 22.60 10.60
CA ILE A 217 -24.01 21.14 10.65
C ILE A 217 -22.61 20.59 10.85
N PRO A 218 -22.33 19.81 11.91
CA PRO A 218 -20.98 19.28 12.14
C PRO A 218 -20.57 18.35 11.01
N LYS A 219 -19.37 18.56 10.48
CA LYS A 219 -18.73 17.62 9.54
C LYS A 219 -18.05 16.49 10.29
N SER A 220 -17.60 15.49 9.54
CA SER A 220 -16.82 14.37 10.06
C SER A 220 -15.52 14.83 10.76
N SER A 221 -14.90 15.92 10.30
CA SER A 221 -13.75 16.56 10.95
C SER A 221 -14.02 17.12 12.36
N VAL A 222 -15.25 17.53 12.68
CA VAL A 222 -15.62 17.96 14.05
C VAL A 222 -15.47 16.79 15.02
N LEU A 223 -16.00 15.61 14.65
CA LEU A 223 -15.96 14.42 15.50
C LEU A 223 -14.52 13.95 15.72
N PHE A 224 -13.69 14.02 14.67
CA PHE A 224 -12.26 13.73 14.79
C PHE A 224 -11.56 14.71 15.75
N TYR A 225 -11.73 16.02 15.54
CA TYR A 225 -11.04 17.04 16.31
C TYR A 225 -11.50 17.08 17.78
N GLN A 226 -12.79 16.88 18.03
CA GLN A 226 -13.34 16.75 19.38
C GLN A 226 -12.66 15.60 20.15
N LYS A 227 -12.65 14.39 19.58
CA LYS A 227 -12.04 13.21 20.22
C LYS A 227 -10.55 13.37 20.46
N LEU A 228 -9.87 14.08 19.56
CA LEU A 228 -8.46 14.41 19.71
C LEU A 228 -8.22 15.37 20.89
N ILE A 229 -9.04 16.42 21.03
CA ILE A 229 -8.96 17.37 22.15
C ILE A 229 -9.23 16.67 23.48
N GLU A 230 -10.30 15.85 23.55
CA GLU A 230 -10.68 15.09 24.76
C GLU A 230 -9.53 14.22 25.28
N LYS A 231 -8.70 13.69 24.37
CA LYS A 231 -7.54 12.84 24.70
C LYS A 231 -6.21 13.58 24.72
N ASN A 232 -6.21 14.89 24.44
CA ASN A 232 -5.02 15.72 24.28
C ASN A 232 -3.96 15.08 23.35
N GLY A 233 -4.39 14.59 22.18
CA GLY A 233 -3.53 13.97 21.17
C GLY A 233 -3.83 12.49 20.91
N PHE A 234 -2.78 11.71 20.63
CA PHE A 234 -2.86 10.30 20.19
C PHE A 234 -2.32 9.36 21.27
N PRO A 235 -3.06 9.09 22.35
CA PRO A 235 -2.61 8.13 23.36
C PRO A 235 -2.52 6.72 22.77
N PRO A 236 -1.68 5.83 23.37
CA PRO A 236 -1.59 4.45 22.94
C PRO A 236 -2.96 3.77 23.00
N LEU A 237 -3.36 3.12 21.90
CA LEU A 237 -4.59 2.34 21.82
C LEU A 237 -4.29 0.87 22.14
N PRO A 238 -5.11 0.17 22.95
CA PRO A 238 -4.91 -1.24 23.27
C PRO A 238 -4.80 -2.13 22.04
N GLU A 239 -5.59 -1.83 21.01
CA GLU A 239 -5.62 -2.56 19.74
C GLU A 239 -4.26 -2.62 19.02
N ASN A 240 -3.43 -1.59 19.21
CA ASN A 240 -2.12 -1.44 18.55
C ASN A 240 -0.95 -1.86 19.45
N GLN A 241 -1.22 -2.26 20.69
CA GLN A 241 -0.15 -2.75 21.59
C GLN A 241 0.33 -4.12 21.13
N PRO A 242 1.64 -4.41 21.19
CA PRO A 242 2.14 -5.73 20.88
C PRO A 242 1.57 -6.75 21.87
N ILE A 243 1.31 -7.97 21.39
CA ILE A 243 1.01 -9.11 22.27
C ILE A 243 2.19 -10.07 22.33
N GLU A 244 2.26 -10.82 23.42
CA GLU A 244 3.18 -11.95 23.58
C GLU A 244 2.43 -13.26 23.40
N GLY A 245 3.06 -14.21 22.70
CA GLY A 245 2.48 -15.52 22.46
C GLY A 245 3.24 -16.32 21.42
N ILE A 246 2.84 -17.57 21.24
CA ILE A 246 3.42 -18.49 20.27
C ILE A 246 2.38 -19.00 19.28
N PHE A 247 2.79 -19.15 18.03
CA PHE A 247 1.99 -19.85 17.02
C PHE A 247 1.89 -21.35 17.36
N PRO A 248 0.86 -22.06 16.86
CA PRO A 248 0.75 -23.51 17.05
C PRO A 248 1.98 -24.27 16.56
N CYS A 249 2.31 -25.41 17.15
CA CYS A 249 3.49 -26.20 16.76
C CYS A 249 3.49 -26.65 15.29
N SER A 250 2.32 -26.78 14.67
CA SER A 250 2.15 -27.16 13.26
C SER A 250 2.00 -25.95 12.33
N PHE A 251 2.40 -24.76 12.77
CA PHE A 251 2.27 -23.54 11.96
C PHE A 251 3.26 -23.55 10.79
N ALA A 252 2.76 -23.30 9.59
CA ALA A 252 3.57 -23.26 8.39
C ALA A 252 4.24 -21.88 8.23
N TRP A 253 5.54 -21.85 8.46
CA TRP A 253 6.41 -20.71 8.16
C TRP A 253 7.01 -20.88 6.77
N GLY A 254 6.76 -19.94 5.87
CA GLY A 254 7.28 -20.04 4.52
C GLY A 254 7.64 -18.72 3.86
N ILE A 255 8.15 -18.86 2.65
CA ILE A 255 8.49 -17.76 1.75
C ILE A 255 7.95 -18.08 0.36
N VAL A 256 7.67 -17.04 -0.41
CA VAL A 256 7.10 -17.10 -1.75
C VAL A 256 8.14 -16.65 -2.76
N ASP A 257 8.25 -17.41 -3.84
CA ASP A 257 8.79 -16.93 -5.11
C ASP A 257 7.81 -17.30 -6.22
N ASN A 258 7.05 -16.31 -6.71
CA ASN A 258 6.00 -16.54 -7.72
C ASN A 258 6.55 -17.31 -8.92
N TYR A 259 7.79 -17.08 -9.34
CA TYR A 259 8.42 -17.89 -10.38
C TYR A 259 9.88 -18.15 -10.06
N ILE A 260 10.21 -19.34 -9.57
CA ILE A 260 11.61 -19.71 -9.35
C ILE A 260 12.47 -19.41 -10.57
N GLN A 261 13.70 -18.96 -10.33
CA GLN A 261 14.68 -18.81 -11.39
C GLN A 261 15.02 -20.20 -11.92
N VAL A 262 14.48 -20.52 -13.10
CA VAL A 262 14.70 -21.80 -13.75
C VAL A 262 15.99 -21.74 -14.58
N ASP A 263 16.92 -22.61 -14.26
CA ASP A 263 18.06 -22.95 -15.12
C ASP A 263 18.01 -24.44 -15.47
N THR A 264 17.60 -24.73 -16.71
CA THR A 264 17.51 -26.10 -17.22
C THR A 264 18.82 -26.60 -17.82
N THR A 265 19.89 -25.79 -17.84
CA THR A 265 21.16 -26.18 -18.43
C THR A 265 21.92 -27.07 -17.43
N PRO A 266 22.22 -28.34 -17.78
CA PRO A 266 22.99 -29.22 -16.92
C PRO A 266 24.40 -28.67 -16.67
N ALA A 267 24.82 -28.59 -15.41
CA ALA A 267 26.16 -28.18 -15.02
C ALA A 267 27.24 -29.24 -15.30
N GLN A 268 26.84 -30.49 -15.51
CA GLN A 268 27.73 -31.63 -15.73
C GLN A 268 27.15 -32.62 -16.75
N PHE A 269 28.03 -33.43 -17.36
CA PHE A 269 27.69 -34.44 -18.37
C PHE A 269 27.00 -33.87 -19.64
N LEU A 270 27.27 -32.61 -19.97
CA LEU A 270 26.76 -31.95 -21.18
C LEU A 270 27.55 -32.35 -22.43
N ASP A 271 28.88 -32.42 -22.31
CA ASP A 271 29.77 -32.74 -23.40
C ASP A 271 29.79 -34.25 -23.67
N SER A 272 29.26 -34.63 -24.82
CA SER A 272 29.28 -36.01 -25.32
C SER A 272 30.47 -36.29 -26.23
N SER A 273 31.35 -35.32 -26.49
CA SER A 273 32.54 -35.51 -27.31
C SER A 273 33.54 -36.41 -26.59
N VAL A 274 34.23 -37.27 -27.33
CA VAL A 274 35.31 -38.09 -26.78
C VAL A 274 36.64 -37.39 -26.99
N TYR A 275 37.49 -37.40 -25.96
CA TYR A 275 38.82 -36.81 -26.00
C TYR A 275 39.88 -37.86 -25.69
N VAL A 276 41.00 -37.81 -26.41
CA VAL A 276 42.22 -38.51 -26.03
C VAL A 276 43.01 -37.59 -25.11
N TRP A 277 43.28 -38.05 -23.89
CA TRP A 277 44.11 -37.32 -22.94
C TRP A 277 45.58 -37.68 -23.15
N ASP A 278 46.37 -36.72 -23.62
CA ASP A 278 47.82 -36.89 -23.75
C ASP A 278 48.49 -36.71 -22.39
N VAL A 279 48.46 -37.76 -21.58
CA VAL A 279 48.95 -37.75 -20.19
C VAL A 279 50.46 -37.46 -20.09
N HIS A 280 51.23 -37.90 -21.08
CA HIS A 280 52.69 -38.01 -20.95
C HIS A 280 53.46 -36.84 -21.57
N GLN A 281 52.94 -36.16 -22.59
CA GLN A 281 53.64 -35.03 -23.22
C GLN A 281 53.00 -33.69 -22.86
N THR A 282 51.78 -33.43 -23.34
CA THR A 282 51.19 -32.09 -23.27
C THR A 282 50.17 -31.91 -22.15
N LYS A 283 49.65 -33.00 -21.57
CA LYS A 283 48.53 -33.04 -20.61
C LYS A 283 47.23 -32.42 -21.15
N LYS A 284 47.10 -32.26 -22.47
CA LYS A 284 45.92 -31.68 -23.12
C LYS A 284 44.91 -32.75 -23.54
N LEU A 285 43.65 -32.34 -23.64
CA LEU A 285 42.57 -33.15 -24.20
C LEU A 285 42.45 -32.85 -25.70
N ILE A 286 42.62 -33.87 -26.54
CA ILE A 286 42.50 -33.78 -27.99
C ILE A 286 41.17 -34.41 -28.40
N LYS A 287 40.27 -33.60 -28.98
CA LYS A 287 38.94 -34.06 -29.39
C LYS A 287 39.06 -35.04 -30.56
N VAL A 288 38.32 -36.15 -30.49
CA VAL A 288 38.20 -37.11 -31.58
C VAL A 288 37.01 -36.73 -32.45
N ASP A 289 37.24 -36.49 -33.74
CA ASP A 289 36.18 -36.13 -34.68
C ASP A 289 35.28 -37.33 -34.99
N GLY A 290 33.97 -37.09 -35.00
CA GLY A 290 32.95 -38.08 -35.38
C GLY A 290 32.58 -39.13 -34.32
N VAL A 291 33.21 -39.12 -33.13
CA VAL A 291 32.91 -40.08 -32.05
C VAL A 291 32.24 -39.37 -30.87
N TYR A 292 31.09 -39.90 -30.45
CA TYR A 292 30.30 -39.37 -29.34
C TYR A 292 29.94 -40.47 -28.34
N ALA A 293 30.04 -40.17 -27.06
CA ALA A 293 29.57 -41.04 -25.99
C ALA A 293 28.03 -40.96 -25.83
N SER A 294 27.43 -42.06 -25.36
CA SER A 294 26.00 -42.07 -25.03
C SER A 294 25.70 -41.13 -23.87
N LYS A 295 24.69 -40.27 -24.03
CA LYS A 295 24.21 -39.40 -22.94
C LYS A 295 23.47 -40.23 -21.89
N ARG A 296 23.84 -40.05 -20.62
CA ARG A 296 23.10 -40.63 -19.48
C ARG A 296 21.80 -39.86 -19.23
N LYS A 297 20.88 -40.46 -18.47
CA LYS A 297 19.71 -39.73 -17.95
C LYS A 297 20.18 -38.63 -16.99
N HIS A 298 19.55 -37.47 -17.07
CA HIS A 298 19.77 -36.39 -16.14
C HIS A 298 19.24 -36.73 -14.75
N HIS A 299 19.93 -36.23 -13.73
CA HIS A 299 19.54 -36.32 -12.33
C HIS A 299 19.49 -34.93 -11.72
N CYS A 300 18.82 -34.76 -10.57
CA CYS A 300 18.62 -33.46 -9.94
C CYS A 300 19.91 -32.69 -9.63
N VAL A 301 20.99 -33.39 -9.30
CA VAL A 301 22.33 -32.80 -9.07
C VAL A 301 22.93 -32.13 -10.31
N ASP A 302 22.40 -32.42 -11.50
CA ASP A 302 22.84 -31.78 -12.74
C ASP A 302 22.36 -30.32 -12.82
N PHE A 303 21.32 -29.93 -12.07
CA PHE A 303 20.81 -28.55 -12.02
C PHE A 303 21.43 -27.78 -10.84
N ALA A 304 22.57 -27.12 -11.08
CA ALA A 304 23.31 -26.42 -10.02
C ALA A 304 22.48 -25.32 -9.32
N ALA A 305 21.58 -24.65 -10.05
CA ALA A 305 20.73 -23.59 -9.52
C ALA A 305 19.82 -24.06 -8.37
N ILE A 306 19.35 -25.32 -8.38
CA ILE A 306 18.48 -25.86 -7.34
C ILE A 306 19.22 -25.83 -5.99
N ARG A 307 20.46 -26.32 -5.97
CA ARG A 307 21.25 -26.43 -4.73
C ARG A 307 21.45 -25.07 -4.05
N LEU A 308 21.72 -24.02 -4.83
CA LEU A 308 21.91 -22.66 -4.31
C LEU A 308 20.64 -22.11 -3.66
N GLN A 309 19.49 -22.32 -4.30
CA GLN A 309 18.21 -21.87 -3.74
C GLN A 309 17.87 -22.66 -2.47
N ILE A 310 18.07 -23.98 -2.47
CA ILE A 310 17.83 -24.83 -1.28
C ILE A 310 18.70 -24.41 -0.10
N SER A 311 19.98 -24.08 -0.31
CA SER A 311 20.84 -23.63 0.80
C SER A 311 20.35 -22.34 1.46
N LEU A 312 19.89 -21.37 0.67
CA LEU A 312 19.32 -20.12 1.20
C LEU A 312 18.06 -20.40 2.03
N LEU A 313 17.20 -21.30 1.56
CA LEU A 313 15.99 -21.68 2.30
C LEU A 313 16.31 -22.39 3.63
N GLN A 314 17.36 -23.22 3.65
CA GLN A 314 17.81 -23.87 4.89
C GLN A 314 18.35 -22.86 5.91
N GLU A 315 19.13 -21.88 5.46
CA GLU A 315 19.68 -20.84 6.33
C GLU A 315 18.60 -19.98 7.00
N MET A 316 17.46 -19.79 6.33
CA MET A 316 16.30 -19.06 6.88
C MET A 316 15.41 -19.89 7.81
N HIS A 317 15.65 -21.20 7.93
CA HIS A 317 14.82 -22.13 8.72
C HIS A 317 13.33 -22.14 8.32
N VAL A 318 13.01 -21.89 7.04
CA VAL A 318 11.63 -22.01 6.56
C VAL A 318 11.18 -23.47 6.57
N THR A 319 9.87 -23.69 6.74
CA THR A 319 9.26 -25.03 6.76
C THR A 319 8.47 -25.33 5.48
N HIS A 320 8.07 -24.28 4.76
CA HIS A 320 7.29 -24.37 3.53
C HIS A 320 7.85 -23.39 2.49
N PHE A 321 7.77 -23.75 1.21
CA PHE A 321 8.19 -22.90 0.10
C PHE A 321 7.10 -22.85 -0.97
N HIS A 322 6.61 -21.65 -1.28
CA HIS A 322 5.53 -21.43 -2.24
C HIS A 322 6.08 -20.93 -3.58
N PHE A 323 5.76 -21.62 -4.68
CA PHE A 323 6.12 -21.18 -6.03
C PHE A 323 5.07 -21.56 -7.07
N SER A 324 5.07 -20.87 -8.21
CA SER A 324 4.14 -21.14 -9.31
C SER A 324 4.83 -21.82 -10.49
N LEU A 325 4.07 -22.66 -11.19
CA LEU A 325 4.48 -23.29 -12.44
C LEU A 325 4.22 -22.35 -13.62
N LYS A 326 5.07 -22.46 -14.65
CA LYS A 326 4.89 -21.74 -15.93
C LYS A 326 4.13 -22.61 -16.92
N TRP A 327 2.80 -22.52 -16.94
CA TRP A 327 1.94 -23.33 -17.83
C TRP A 327 2.34 -23.17 -19.30
N SER A 328 2.56 -21.92 -19.74
CA SER A 328 3.01 -21.56 -21.08
C SER A 328 4.32 -22.26 -21.52
N LEU A 329 5.20 -22.60 -20.58
CA LEU A 329 6.47 -23.27 -20.86
C LEU A 329 6.41 -24.80 -20.68
N ILE A 330 5.49 -25.30 -19.84
CA ILE A 330 5.28 -26.75 -19.65
C ILE A 330 4.56 -27.32 -20.87
N LEU A 331 3.46 -26.67 -21.30
CA LEU A 331 2.64 -27.05 -22.46
C LEU A 331 2.55 -25.87 -23.45
N PRO A 332 3.56 -25.63 -24.29
CA PRO A 332 3.60 -24.45 -25.17
C PRO A 332 2.43 -24.33 -26.14
N LEU A 333 1.89 -25.46 -26.59
CA LEU A 333 0.72 -25.51 -27.47
C LEU A 333 -0.62 -25.59 -26.72
N GLY A 334 -0.59 -25.59 -25.38
CA GLY A 334 -1.78 -25.68 -24.53
C GLY A 334 -2.40 -27.09 -24.44
N ASN A 335 -1.79 -28.09 -25.07
CA ASN A 335 -2.21 -29.49 -25.04
C ASN A 335 -1.01 -30.42 -24.79
N LEU A 336 -1.28 -31.72 -24.61
CA LEU A 336 -0.26 -32.73 -24.31
C LEU A 336 0.57 -33.18 -25.52
N SER A 337 0.38 -32.58 -26.70
CA SER A 337 1.12 -32.97 -27.91
C SER A 337 2.59 -32.57 -27.87
N VAL A 338 2.91 -31.45 -27.21
CA VAL A 338 4.28 -30.98 -27.01
C VAL A 338 4.47 -30.63 -25.54
N ILE A 339 5.28 -31.45 -24.86
CA ILE A 339 5.58 -31.32 -23.44
C ILE A 339 7.05 -30.97 -23.27
N ASN A 340 7.34 -29.94 -22.47
CA ASN A 340 8.70 -29.62 -22.08
C ASN A 340 9.16 -30.51 -20.90
N HIS A 341 9.57 -31.74 -21.21
CA HIS A 341 9.98 -32.72 -20.21
C HIS A 341 11.17 -32.26 -19.35
N THR A 342 12.08 -31.46 -19.90
CA THR A 342 13.24 -30.92 -19.15
C THR A 342 12.78 -30.00 -18.03
N LEU A 343 11.83 -29.10 -18.32
CA LEU A 343 11.28 -28.19 -17.32
C LEU A 343 10.46 -28.94 -16.26
N VAL A 344 9.65 -29.91 -16.67
CA VAL A 344 8.90 -30.76 -15.72
C VAL A 344 9.84 -31.52 -14.78
N HIS A 345 10.93 -32.07 -15.34
CA HIS A 345 11.95 -32.74 -14.53
C HIS A 345 12.65 -31.78 -13.57
N TYR A 346 12.91 -30.54 -13.98
CA TYR A 346 13.43 -29.50 -13.09
C TYR A 346 12.50 -29.25 -11.90
N TYR A 347 11.19 -29.06 -12.12
CA TYR A 347 10.22 -28.87 -11.03
C TYR A 347 10.09 -30.10 -10.12
N GLN A 348 10.14 -31.32 -10.68
CA GLN A 348 10.17 -32.57 -9.90
C GLN A 348 11.40 -32.60 -8.98
N CYS A 349 12.57 -32.29 -9.53
CA CYS A 349 13.81 -32.23 -8.78
C CYS A 349 13.75 -31.17 -7.67
N PHE A 350 13.30 -29.96 -8.00
CA PHE A 350 13.17 -28.88 -7.04
C PHE A 350 12.26 -29.27 -5.86
N ALA A 351 11.07 -29.80 -6.14
CA ALA A 351 10.15 -30.30 -5.10
C ALA A 351 10.76 -31.44 -4.27
N SER A 352 11.49 -32.36 -4.90
CA SER A 352 12.14 -33.48 -4.21
C SER A 352 13.30 -33.02 -3.31
N GLU A 353 14.10 -32.04 -3.74
CA GLU A 353 15.21 -31.51 -2.95
C GLU A 353 14.71 -30.65 -1.78
N LEU A 354 13.60 -29.93 -1.94
CA LEU A 354 12.91 -29.26 -0.81
C LEU A 354 12.52 -30.27 0.27
N LEU A 355 11.89 -31.39 -0.10
CA LEU A 355 11.49 -32.42 0.86
C LEU A 355 12.68 -33.07 1.57
N ARG A 356 13.82 -33.25 0.87
CA ARG A 356 15.05 -33.81 1.48
C ARG A 356 15.58 -32.96 2.62
N VAL A 357 15.29 -31.66 2.61
CA VAL A 357 15.68 -30.72 3.68
C VAL A 357 14.51 -30.35 4.60
N ASN A 358 13.44 -31.15 4.60
CA ASN A 358 12.22 -30.94 5.40
C ASN A 358 11.46 -29.65 5.11
N ILE A 359 11.53 -29.15 3.87
CA ILE A 359 10.73 -28.02 3.40
C ILE A 359 9.60 -28.54 2.54
N THR A 360 8.36 -28.21 2.91
CA THR A 360 7.17 -28.66 2.17
C THR A 360 6.91 -27.74 0.96
N PRO A 361 6.88 -28.27 -0.27
CA PRO A 361 6.55 -27.47 -1.45
C PRO A 361 5.04 -27.17 -1.49
N VAL A 362 4.71 -25.89 -1.67
CA VAL A 362 3.37 -25.40 -2.03
C VAL A 362 3.43 -24.92 -3.47
N VAL A 363 2.60 -25.49 -4.34
CA VAL A 363 2.70 -25.25 -5.79
C VAL A 363 1.43 -24.64 -6.35
N ALA A 364 1.57 -23.49 -7.00
CA ALA A 364 0.51 -22.86 -7.77
C ALA A 364 0.55 -23.31 -9.24
N LEU A 365 -0.60 -23.70 -9.79
CA LEU A 365 -0.71 -24.19 -11.17
C LEU A 365 -0.71 -23.05 -12.19
N TRP A 366 -1.42 -21.96 -11.89
CA TRP A 366 -1.51 -20.77 -12.72
C TRP A 366 -1.35 -19.49 -11.90
N GLN A 367 -0.68 -18.51 -12.50
CA GLN A 367 -0.41 -17.19 -11.97
C GLN A 367 -0.57 -16.19 -13.13
N PRO A 368 -1.28 -15.07 -12.95
CA PRO A 368 -1.35 -14.02 -13.96
C PRO A 368 -0.03 -13.24 -14.04
N MET A 369 0.52 -13.06 -15.25
CA MET A 369 1.52 -12.04 -15.55
C MET A 369 0.98 -10.97 -16.48
N ILE A 370 1.60 -9.79 -16.42
CA ILE A 370 1.28 -8.62 -17.24
C ILE A 370 1.41 -8.94 -18.74
N GLU A 371 2.35 -9.82 -19.12
CA GLU A 371 2.51 -10.32 -20.48
C GLU A 371 1.71 -11.62 -20.68
N HIS A 372 0.70 -11.58 -21.56
CA HIS A 372 -0.11 -12.72 -22.02
C HIS A 372 -0.88 -13.55 -20.96
N GLN A 373 -1.08 -13.04 -19.75
CA GLN A 373 -1.78 -13.74 -18.65
C GLN A 373 -1.14 -15.11 -18.28
N GLU A 374 0.12 -15.35 -18.68
CA GLU A 374 0.84 -16.64 -18.52
C GLU A 374 0.04 -17.87 -18.99
N LEU A 375 -0.73 -17.68 -20.06
CA LEU A 375 -1.39 -18.76 -20.79
C LEU A 375 -0.52 -19.21 -21.98
N PRO A 376 -0.57 -20.51 -22.36
CA PRO A 376 -0.04 -20.98 -23.64
C PRO A 376 -0.52 -20.12 -24.81
N VAL A 377 0.36 -19.85 -25.78
CA VAL A 377 0.12 -18.88 -26.86
C VAL A 377 -1.14 -19.22 -27.68
N SER A 378 -1.44 -20.50 -27.86
CA SER A 378 -2.67 -20.95 -28.52
C SER A 378 -3.91 -20.47 -27.76
N LEU A 379 -4.01 -20.77 -26.46
CA LEU A 379 -5.14 -20.38 -25.62
C LEU A 379 -5.28 -18.87 -25.49
N ALA A 380 -4.15 -18.16 -25.30
CA ALA A 380 -4.15 -16.69 -25.22
C ALA A 380 -4.69 -16.03 -26.51
N LYS A 381 -4.36 -16.59 -27.69
CA LYS A 381 -4.87 -16.10 -28.99
C LYS A 381 -6.35 -16.40 -29.22
N PHE A 382 -6.86 -17.52 -28.68
CA PHE A 382 -8.25 -17.94 -28.86
C PHE A 382 -9.15 -17.51 -27.71
N GLY A 383 -9.00 -16.26 -27.24
CA GLY A 383 -9.89 -15.64 -26.26
C GLY A 383 -9.53 -15.86 -24.78
N ALA A 384 -8.42 -16.55 -24.48
CA ALA A 384 -7.93 -16.75 -23.12
C ALA A 384 -9.03 -17.30 -22.18
N TRP A 385 -9.22 -16.71 -21.00
CA TRP A 385 -10.24 -17.12 -20.04
C TRP A 385 -11.69 -16.82 -20.48
N GLU A 386 -11.91 -16.00 -21.51
CA GLU A 386 -13.26 -15.79 -22.07
C GLU A 386 -13.77 -17.03 -22.82
N ASN A 387 -12.84 -17.84 -23.34
CA ASN A 387 -13.17 -19.07 -24.05
C ASN A 387 -13.34 -20.24 -23.09
N THR A 388 -14.47 -20.94 -23.19
CA THR A 388 -14.78 -22.12 -22.38
C THR A 388 -13.83 -23.29 -22.62
N ASP A 389 -13.18 -23.38 -23.77
CA ASP A 389 -12.21 -24.45 -24.09
C ASP A 389 -10.97 -24.38 -23.18
N THR A 390 -10.61 -23.18 -22.71
CA THR A 390 -9.51 -22.97 -21.75
C THR A 390 -9.76 -23.71 -20.43
N ILE A 391 -11.03 -23.89 -20.04
CA ILE A 391 -11.41 -24.65 -18.84
C ILE A 391 -10.92 -26.09 -18.96
N GLN A 392 -11.20 -26.74 -20.09
CA GLN A 392 -10.84 -28.14 -20.30
C GLN A 392 -9.33 -28.30 -20.44
N ALA A 393 -8.67 -27.38 -21.16
CA ALA A 393 -7.21 -27.36 -21.27
C ALA A 393 -6.53 -27.22 -19.89
N PHE A 394 -7.08 -26.37 -19.01
CA PHE A 394 -6.56 -26.21 -17.64
C PHE A 394 -6.74 -27.49 -16.81
N VAL A 395 -7.86 -28.20 -16.96
CA VAL A 395 -8.10 -29.48 -16.27
C VAL A 395 -7.11 -30.55 -16.72
N GLU A 396 -6.81 -30.64 -18.01
CA GLU A 396 -5.82 -31.58 -18.56
C GLU A 396 -4.40 -31.24 -18.11
N TYR A 397 -4.05 -29.95 -18.10
CA TYR A 397 -2.79 -29.46 -17.55
C TYR A 397 -2.65 -29.80 -16.06
N ALA A 398 -3.68 -29.54 -15.25
CA ALA A 398 -3.68 -29.87 -13.83
C ALA A 398 -3.52 -31.37 -13.58
N ARG A 399 -4.24 -32.21 -14.34
CA ARG A 399 -4.07 -33.68 -14.31
C ARG A 399 -2.63 -34.09 -14.56
N PHE A 400 -1.99 -33.50 -15.57
CA PHE A 400 -0.59 -33.76 -15.91
C PHE A 400 0.35 -33.34 -14.76
N CYS A 401 0.14 -32.18 -14.15
CA CYS A 401 0.90 -31.70 -13.00
C CYS A 401 0.73 -32.60 -11.77
N PHE A 402 -0.49 -32.99 -11.42
CA PHE A 402 -0.75 -33.90 -10.29
C PHE A 402 -0.11 -35.26 -10.49
N THR A 403 -0.14 -35.78 -11.72
CA THR A 403 0.52 -37.05 -12.07
C THR A 403 2.04 -36.93 -11.96
N SER A 404 2.61 -35.81 -12.41
CA SER A 404 4.07 -35.65 -12.49
C SER A 404 4.72 -35.24 -11.17
N LEU A 405 4.04 -34.45 -10.34
CA LEU A 405 4.62 -33.79 -9.16
C LEU A 405 3.96 -34.21 -7.84
N GLY A 406 2.76 -34.80 -7.87
CA GLY A 406 1.94 -35.03 -6.67
C GLY A 406 2.48 -36.06 -5.68
N ASP A 407 3.49 -36.84 -6.07
CA ASP A 407 4.25 -37.66 -5.12
C ASP A 407 5.00 -36.80 -4.09
N HIS A 408 5.54 -35.66 -4.54
CA HIS A 408 6.31 -34.71 -3.72
C HIS A 408 5.47 -33.52 -3.22
N VAL A 409 4.44 -33.12 -3.96
CA VAL A 409 3.66 -31.91 -3.64
C VAL A 409 2.35 -32.28 -2.92
N LYS A 410 2.18 -31.73 -1.72
CA LYS A 410 1.00 -31.97 -0.85
C LYS A 410 0.12 -30.75 -0.62
N PHE A 411 0.54 -29.59 -1.11
CA PHE A 411 -0.23 -28.35 -1.04
C PHE A 411 -0.27 -27.70 -2.43
N TRP A 412 -1.49 -27.54 -2.94
CA TRP A 412 -1.75 -27.04 -4.28
C TRP A 412 -2.60 -25.77 -4.24
N ILE A 413 -2.25 -24.83 -5.11
CA ILE A 413 -3.04 -23.64 -5.43
C ILE A 413 -3.44 -23.73 -6.90
N THR A 414 -4.72 -23.66 -7.22
CA THR A 414 -5.15 -23.71 -8.64
C THR A 414 -4.79 -22.40 -9.35
N MET A 415 -5.25 -21.30 -8.78
CA MET A 415 -5.07 -19.95 -9.31
C MET A 415 -4.47 -19.12 -8.18
N ASN A 416 -3.32 -18.50 -8.44
CA ASN A 416 -2.68 -17.61 -7.47
C ASN A 416 -2.97 -16.16 -7.84
N GLU A 417 -3.71 -15.47 -6.97
CA GLU A 417 -4.05 -14.05 -7.07
C GLU A 417 -4.63 -13.64 -8.45
N PRO A 418 -5.77 -14.20 -8.89
CA PRO A 418 -6.44 -13.74 -10.10
C PRO A 418 -6.67 -12.21 -10.07
N PRO A 419 -6.40 -11.47 -11.17
CA PRO A 419 -6.37 -10.02 -11.13
C PRO A 419 -7.80 -9.48 -11.27
N VAL A 420 -8.59 -9.52 -10.19
CA VAL A 420 -10.02 -9.19 -10.17
C VAL A 420 -10.33 -7.83 -10.82
N LYS A 421 -9.49 -6.82 -10.64
CA LYS A 421 -9.70 -5.48 -11.23
C LYS A 421 -9.60 -5.43 -12.76
N ASN A 422 -8.93 -6.40 -13.36
CA ASN A 422 -8.70 -6.48 -14.82
C ASN A 422 -9.42 -7.67 -15.46
N LEU A 423 -10.24 -8.40 -14.70
CA LEU A 423 -10.93 -9.59 -15.16
C LEU A 423 -12.36 -9.26 -15.56
N THR A 424 -12.84 -9.79 -16.67
CA THR A 424 -14.24 -9.65 -17.07
C THR A 424 -15.11 -10.67 -16.33
N TYR A 425 -16.43 -10.46 -16.33
CA TYR A 425 -17.35 -11.39 -15.70
C TYR A 425 -17.41 -12.77 -16.36
N ALA A 426 -17.30 -12.83 -17.69
CA ALA A 426 -17.27 -14.10 -18.41
C ALA A 426 -15.96 -14.87 -18.12
N ALA A 427 -14.81 -14.19 -18.14
CA ALA A 427 -13.53 -14.79 -17.76
C ALA A 427 -13.51 -15.26 -16.30
N GLY A 428 -14.03 -14.47 -15.36
CA GLY A 428 -14.16 -14.85 -13.96
C GLY A 428 -15.06 -16.06 -13.74
N HIS A 429 -16.17 -16.14 -14.49
CA HIS A 429 -17.07 -17.29 -14.46
C HIS A 429 -16.38 -18.58 -14.94
N ASN A 430 -15.64 -18.50 -16.04
CA ASN A 430 -14.87 -19.64 -16.55
C ASN A 430 -13.73 -20.05 -15.62
N LEU A 431 -13.05 -19.08 -14.98
CA LEU A 431 -11.99 -19.34 -14.00
C LEU A 431 -12.53 -20.10 -12.78
N LEU A 432 -13.70 -19.72 -12.27
CA LEU A 432 -14.38 -20.45 -11.18
C LEU A 432 -14.72 -21.89 -11.58
N LYS A 433 -15.25 -22.09 -12.80
CA LYS A 433 -15.53 -23.43 -13.34
C LYS A 433 -14.25 -24.27 -13.49
N ALA A 434 -13.15 -23.66 -13.94
CA ALA A 434 -11.86 -24.32 -14.09
C ALA A 434 -11.27 -24.72 -12.74
N HIS A 435 -11.27 -23.82 -11.76
CA HIS A 435 -10.88 -24.11 -10.38
C HIS A 435 -11.68 -25.28 -9.81
N ALA A 436 -13.01 -25.22 -9.88
CA ALA A 436 -13.88 -26.25 -9.32
C ALA A 436 -13.65 -27.61 -9.99
N LYS A 437 -13.57 -27.67 -11.32
CA LYS A 437 -13.27 -28.92 -12.03
C LYS A 437 -11.91 -29.51 -11.65
N VAL A 438 -10.89 -28.67 -11.47
CA VAL A 438 -9.56 -29.12 -11.02
C VAL A 438 -9.58 -29.61 -9.57
N TRP A 439 -10.33 -28.95 -8.68
CA TRP A 439 -10.52 -29.43 -7.31
C TRP A 439 -11.19 -30.81 -7.30
N HIS A 440 -12.30 -30.97 -8.04
CA HIS A 440 -13.01 -32.26 -8.16
C HIS A 440 -12.15 -33.35 -8.80
N LEU A 441 -11.33 -33.00 -9.78
CA LEU A 441 -10.34 -33.91 -10.38
C LEU A 441 -9.36 -34.41 -9.31
N TYR A 442 -8.76 -33.50 -8.53
CA TYR A 442 -7.82 -33.86 -7.46
C TYR A 442 -8.50 -34.74 -6.41
N ASP A 443 -9.69 -34.36 -5.98
CA ASP A 443 -10.47 -35.08 -4.96
C ASP A 443 -10.78 -36.53 -5.38
N LYS A 444 -11.26 -36.71 -6.61
CA LYS A 444 -11.70 -38.02 -7.11
C LYS A 444 -10.54 -38.96 -7.43
N GLU A 445 -9.46 -38.43 -8.01
CA GLU A 445 -8.44 -39.26 -8.64
C GLU A 445 -7.10 -39.31 -7.88
N PHE A 446 -6.75 -38.24 -7.16
CA PHE A 446 -5.41 -38.08 -6.60
C PHE A 446 -5.38 -37.99 -5.07
N ARG A 447 -6.43 -37.47 -4.43
CA ARG A 447 -6.44 -37.21 -2.98
C ARG A 447 -6.20 -38.46 -2.15
N ARG A 448 -6.76 -39.61 -2.53
CA ARG A 448 -6.61 -40.88 -1.79
C ARG A 448 -5.17 -41.38 -1.76
N SER A 449 -4.45 -41.28 -2.87
CA SER A 449 -3.05 -41.74 -2.99
C SER A 449 -2.07 -40.69 -2.48
N GLN A 450 -2.29 -39.42 -2.83
CA GLN A 450 -1.35 -38.35 -2.55
C GLN A 450 -1.54 -37.69 -1.19
N LYS A 451 -2.75 -37.72 -0.62
CA LYS A 451 -3.11 -37.15 0.69
C LYS A 451 -2.80 -35.64 0.83
N GLY A 452 -2.80 -34.91 -0.28
CA GLY A 452 -2.59 -33.47 -0.30
C GLY A 452 -3.88 -32.67 -0.15
N LYS A 453 -3.73 -31.34 -0.20
CA LYS A 453 -4.79 -30.35 -0.16
C LYS A 453 -4.69 -29.40 -1.33
N ILE A 454 -5.82 -28.85 -1.77
CA ILE A 454 -5.93 -27.93 -2.88
C ILE A 454 -6.95 -26.82 -2.59
N SER A 455 -6.62 -25.59 -2.99
CA SER A 455 -7.54 -24.46 -2.94
C SER A 455 -7.18 -23.39 -3.99
N ILE A 456 -7.85 -22.25 -3.94
CA ILE A 456 -7.53 -21.02 -4.66
C ILE A 456 -6.85 -20.02 -3.70
N ALA A 457 -5.92 -19.21 -4.20
CA ALA A 457 -5.35 -18.09 -3.43
C ALA A 457 -5.86 -16.76 -3.98
N LEU A 458 -6.50 -15.97 -3.12
CA LEU A 458 -7.14 -14.70 -3.47
C LEU A 458 -6.29 -13.53 -2.97
N GLN A 459 -6.06 -12.53 -3.82
CA GLN A 459 -5.57 -11.23 -3.32
C GLN A 459 -6.68 -10.59 -2.48
N ALA A 460 -6.33 -10.18 -1.27
CA ALA A 460 -7.25 -9.70 -0.26
C ALA A 460 -6.62 -8.53 0.51
N ASP A 461 -6.54 -7.37 -0.15
CA ASP A 461 -6.21 -6.13 0.54
C ASP A 461 -7.41 -5.65 1.36
N TRP A 462 -7.15 -5.10 2.54
CA TRP A 462 -8.22 -4.64 3.41
C TRP A 462 -8.72 -3.27 2.95
N VAL A 463 -10.03 -3.04 3.10
CA VAL A 463 -10.66 -1.77 2.78
C VAL A 463 -11.32 -1.23 4.04
N GLU A 464 -11.04 0.03 4.36
CA GLU A 464 -11.53 0.68 5.57
C GLU A 464 -12.28 1.96 5.18
N PRO A 465 -13.42 2.27 5.84
CA PRO A 465 -14.11 3.53 5.61
C PRO A 465 -13.21 4.72 6.00
N ALA A 466 -13.15 5.73 5.13
CA ALA A 466 -12.34 6.92 5.34
C ALA A 466 -12.83 7.71 6.56
N CYS A 467 -14.14 7.83 6.75
CA CYS A 467 -14.74 8.25 8.00
C CYS A 467 -15.37 7.04 8.73
N PRO A 468 -14.84 6.61 9.89
CA PRO A 468 -15.37 5.46 10.62
C PRO A 468 -16.76 5.71 11.26
N PHE A 469 -17.29 6.93 11.15
CA PHE A 469 -18.63 7.30 11.62
C PHE A 469 -19.64 7.49 10.49
N SER A 470 -19.21 7.45 9.22
CA SER A 470 -20.09 7.56 8.07
C SER A 470 -20.62 6.19 7.68
N ARG A 471 -21.94 6.04 7.67
CA ARG A 471 -22.59 4.82 7.18
C ARG A 471 -22.38 4.64 5.68
N ASN A 472 -22.34 5.73 4.92
CA ASN A 472 -22.12 5.67 3.48
C ASN A 472 -20.70 5.15 3.17
N ASP A 473 -19.69 5.62 3.90
CA ASP A 473 -18.32 5.12 3.74
C ASP A 473 -18.22 3.64 4.11
N GLN A 474 -18.95 3.20 5.16
CA GLN A 474 -19.01 1.78 5.55
C GLN A 474 -19.64 0.92 4.45
N GLU A 475 -20.79 1.33 3.91
CA GLU A 475 -21.45 0.59 2.82
C GLU A 475 -20.60 0.51 1.55
N VAL A 476 -19.84 1.57 1.25
CA VAL A 476 -18.88 1.58 0.15
C VAL A 476 -17.72 0.64 0.45
N ALA A 477 -17.14 0.66 1.66
CA ALA A 477 -16.08 -0.26 2.05
C ALA A 477 -16.52 -1.73 1.94
N ASP A 478 -17.72 -2.05 2.42
CA ASP A 478 -18.31 -3.38 2.31
C ASP A 478 -18.48 -3.76 0.83
N ARG A 479 -19.01 -2.87 -0.01
CA ARG A 479 -19.10 -3.10 -1.47
C ARG A 479 -17.75 -3.42 -2.08
N ILE A 480 -16.70 -2.65 -1.80
CA ILE A 480 -15.38 -2.91 -2.39
C ILE A 480 -14.84 -4.27 -1.95
N LEU A 481 -15.01 -4.66 -0.68
CA LEU A 481 -14.62 -6.00 -0.21
C LEU A 481 -15.37 -7.11 -0.96
N GLU A 482 -16.64 -6.90 -1.30
CA GLU A 482 -17.41 -7.84 -2.12
C GLU A 482 -16.88 -7.95 -3.56
N PHE A 483 -16.47 -6.85 -4.18
CA PHE A 483 -15.91 -6.87 -5.53
C PHE A 483 -14.46 -7.38 -5.58
N ASP A 484 -13.63 -7.04 -4.59
CA ASP A 484 -12.21 -7.43 -4.54
C ASP A 484 -12.03 -8.88 -4.06
N ILE A 485 -12.80 -9.33 -3.05
CA ILE A 485 -12.65 -10.66 -2.43
C ILE A 485 -13.89 -11.53 -2.67
N GLY A 486 -15.07 -10.98 -2.37
CA GLY A 486 -16.34 -11.72 -2.44
C GLY A 486 -16.63 -12.29 -3.82
N TRP A 487 -16.23 -11.62 -4.90
CA TRP A 487 -16.55 -12.01 -6.26
C TRP A 487 -16.11 -13.44 -6.59
N LEU A 488 -14.90 -13.84 -6.18
CA LEU A 488 -14.40 -15.20 -6.35
C LEU A 488 -14.58 -16.06 -5.08
N ALA A 489 -14.65 -15.44 -3.90
CA ALA A 489 -14.77 -16.18 -2.65
C ALA A 489 -16.20 -16.68 -2.37
N GLU A 490 -17.23 -15.87 -2.56
CA GLU A 490 -18.63 -16.23 -2.25
C GLU A 490 -19.11 -17.47 -3.02
N PRO A 491 -18.82 -17.63 -4.33
CA PRO A 491 -19.20 -18.85 -5.05
C PRO A 491 -18.52 -20.13 -4.52
N ILE A 492 -17.32 -20.02 -3.95
CA ILE A 492 -16.53 -21.18 -3.51
C ILE A 492 -16.80 -21.50 -2.03
N PHE A 493 -16.70 -20.49 -1.16
CA PHE A 493 -16.70 -20.64 0.29
C PHE A 493 -18.06 -20.34 0.93
N GLY A 494 -18.95 -19.63 0.24
CA GLY A 494 -20.24 -19.19 0.73
C GLY A 494 -21.41 -19.97 0.14
N ASN A 495 -22.38 -19.24 -0.42
CA ASN A 495 -23.65 -19.79 -0.87
C ASN A 495 -23.64 -20.44 -2.27
N GLY A 496 -22.50 -20.43 -2.98
CA GLY A 496 -22.41 -21.00 -4.34
C GLY A 496 -22.80 -20.06 -5.48
N ASP A 497 -23.15 -18.80 -5.18
CA ASP A 497 -23.51 -17.76 -6.14
C ASP A 497 -22.58 -16.53 -5.98
N TYR A 498 -22.69 -15.57 -6.90
CA TYR A 498 -22.00 -14.28 -6.74
C TYR A 498 -22.59 -13.46 -5.58
N PRO A 499 -21.81 -12.56 -4.96
CA PRO A 499 -22.29 -11.73 -3.86
C PRO A 499 -23.56 -10.95 -4.19
N GLU A 500 -24.50 -10.93 -3.26
CA GLU A 500 -25.78 -10.22 -3.42
C GLU A 500 -25.57 -8.72 -3.62
N VAL A 501 -24.66 -8.11 -2.84
CA VAL A 501 -24.29 -6.69 -2.94
C VAL A 501 -23.77 -6.35 -4.34
N MET A 502 -22.89 -7.21 -4.87
CA MET A 502 -22.33 -7.07 -6.21
C MET A 502 -23.43 -7.13 -7.27
N ARG A 503 -24.29 -8.15 -7.21
CA ARG A 503 -25.39 -8.33 -8.17
C ARG A 503 -26.39 -7.17 -8.12
N ALA A 504 -26.77 -6.75 -6.92
CA ALA A 504 -27.70 -5.63 -6.71
C ALA A 504 -27.11 -4.31 -7.25
N TRP A 505 -25.81 -4.06 -7.02
CA TRP A 505 -25.11 -2.90 -7.55
C TRP A 505 -25.15 -2.85 -9.08
N LEU A 506 -24.79 -3.96 -9.74
CA LEU A 506 -24.74 -4.03 -11.20
C LEU A 506 -26.11 -3.86 -11.84
N HIS A 507 -27.15 -4.45 -11.26
CA HIS A 507 -28.53 -4.23 -11.71
C HIS A 507 -28.93 -2.76 -11.61
N ARG A 508 -28.55 -2.10 -10.53
CA ARG A 508 -28.84 -0.67 -10.31
C ARG A 508 -28.15 0.20 -11.36
N ILE A 509 -26.84 0.03 -11.59
CA ILE A 509 -26.11 0.90 -12.54
C ILE A 509 -26.48 0.61 -14.01
N ASN A 510 -26.83 -0.63 -14.36
CA ASN A 510 -27.29 -0.98 -15.71
C ASN A 510 -28.65 -0.36 -16.04
N SER A 511 -29.50 -0.09 -15.04
CA SER A 511 -30.80 0.55 -15.24
C SER A 511 -30.72 2.04 -15.66
N VAL A 512 -29.52 2.63 -15.60
CA VAL A 512 -29.27 4.06 -15.88
C VAL A 512 -28.76 4.27 -17.34
N ASP A 513 -28.96 3.29 -18.23
CA ASP A 513 -28.70 3.32 -19.70
C ASP A 513 -27.26 3.66 -20.16
N LEU A 514 -26.30 3.80 -19.25
CA LEU A 514 -24.91 4.17 -19.58
C LEU A 514 -23.94 2.97 -19.67
N TYR A 515 -24.31 1.82 -19.09
CA TYR A 515 -23.45 0.65 -19.02
C TYR A 515 -24.25 -0.66 -19.17
N ASN A 516 -23.68 -1.65 -19.85
CA ASN A 516 -24.27 -2.98 -20.02
C ASN A 516 -23.35 -4.06 -19.44
N PHE A 517 -23.14 -4.02 -18.13
CA PHE A 517 -22.31 -4.99 -17.43
C PHE A 517 -23.11 -6.26 -17.14
N HIS A 518 -22.91 -7.31 -17.94
CA HIS A 518 -23.62 -8.57 -17.76
C HIS A 518 -22.88 -9.50 -16.79
N LEU A 519 -23.32 -9.56 -15.53
CA LEU A 519 -22.89 -10.58 -14.58
C LEU A 519 -23.72 -11.86 -14.82
N PRO A 520 -23.11 -12.97 -15.25
CA PRO A 520 -23.85 -14.21 -15.51
C PRO A 520 -24.50 -14.77 -14.25
N TYR A 521 -25.52 -15.59 -14.43
CA TYR A 521 -26.10 -16.41 -13.37
C TYR A 521 -25.47 -17.81 -13.42
N PHE A 522 -25.22 -18.38 -12.25
CA PHE A 522 -24.87 -19.80 -12.16
C PHE A 522 -26.13 -20.64 -12.33
N SER A 523 -26.07 -21.63 -13.23
CA SER A 523 -27.04 -22.73 -13.24
C SER A 523 -26.92 -23.58 -11.97
N GLU A 524 -27.95 -24.35 -11.64
CA GLU A 524 -27.93 -25.23 -10.46
C GLU A 524 -26.78 -26.25 -10.49
N ASP A 525 -26.39 -26.72 -11.68
CA ASP A 525 -25.26 -27.63 -11.85
C ASP A 525 -23.92 -26.92 -11.62
N GLU A 526 -23.79 -25.67 -12.05
CA GLU A 526 -22.59 -24.86 -11.79
C GLU A 526 -22.46 -24.48 -10.32
N LYS A 527 -23.56 -24.13 -9.64
CA LYS A 527 -23.57 -23.88 -8.20
C LYS A 527 -23.06 -25.10 -7.43
N LYS A 528 -23.62 -26.28 -7.73
CA LYS A 528 -23.20 -27.55 -7.10
C LYS A 528 -21.76 -27.93 -7.43
N LEU A 529 -21.26 -27.55 -8.60
CA LEU A 529 -19.89 -27.80 -9.00
C LEU A 529 -18.91 -26.94 -8.20
N ILE A 530 -19.20 -25.65 -8.05
CA ILE A 530 -18.28 -24.63 -7.51
C ILE A 530 -18.35 -24.56 -5.98
N GLN A 531 -19.54 -24.60 -5.40
CA GLN A 531 -19.72 -24.49 -3.97
C GLN A 531 -18.98 -25.60 -3.22
N GLY A 532 -18.15 -25.24 -2.25
CA GLY A 532 -17.40 -26.18 -1.42
C GLY A 532 -16.14 -26.76 -2.09
N SER A 533 -15.71 -26.24 -3.25
CA SER A 533 -14.50 -26.70 -3.95
C SER A 533 -13.18 -26.19 -3.32
N PHE A 534 -13.04 -26.29 -2.00
CA PHE A 534 -11.85 -25.82 -1.27
C PHE A 534 -11.49 -26.73 -0.09
N ASP A 535 -10.20 -26.80 0.26
CA ASP A 535 -9.73 -27.47 1.48
C ASP A 535 -9.29 -26.50 2.59
N PHE A 536 -9.01 -25.25 2.22
CA PHE A 536 -8.58 -24.15 3.09
C PHE A 536 -8.82 -22.82 2.38
N PHE A 537 -8.84 -21.72 3.13
CA PHE A 537 -8.93 -20.37 2.59
C PHE A 537 -7.53 -19.79 2.45
N ALA A 538 -7.05 -19.59 1.22
CA ALA A 538 -5.76 -18.98 0.96
C ALA A 538 -5.94 -17.52 0.55
N LEU A 539 -5.22 -16.62 1.22
CA LEU A 539 -5.29 -15.19 0.96
C LEU A 539 -3.90 -14.57 0.86
N SER A 540 -3.77 -13.53 0.06
CA SER A 540 -2.57 -12.71 -0.04
C SER A 540 -2.92 -11.28 0.33
N HIS A 541 -2.23 -10.71 1.31
CA HIS A 541 -2.57 -9.39 1.85
C HIS A 541 -1.32 -8.54 1.89
N TYR A 542 -1.39 -7.30 1.42
CA TYR A 542 -0.23 -6.41 1.35
C TYR A 542 -0.48 -5.10 2.09
N THR A 543 -1.65 -4.50 1.89
CA THR A 543 -1.95 -3.14 2.37
C THR A 543 -3.42 -2.97 2.77
N THR A 544 -3.72 -1.81 3.33
CA THR A 544 -5.10 -1.33 3.55
C THR A 544 -5.33 -0.05 2.75
N THR A 545 -6.51 0.10 2.18
CA THR A 545 -6.92 1.35 1.51
C THR A 545 -8.13 1.97 2.19
N LEU A 546 -8.17 3.31 2.23
CA LEU A 546 -9.35 4.04 2.72
C LEU A 546 -10.27 4.41 1.57
N VAL A 547 -11.57 4.32 1.80
CA VAL A 547 -12.60 4.64 0.80
C VAL A 547 -13.67 5.56 1.36
N GLY A 548 -14.14 6.50 0.54
CA GLY A 548 -15.25 7.39 0.88
C GLY A 548 -16.32 7.41 -0.19
N SER A 549 -17.55 7.74 0.18
CA SER A 549 -18.68 7.85 -0.76
C SER A 549 -18.68 9.16 -1.55
N GLU A 550 -18.17 10.24 -0.96
CA GLU A 550 -18.22 11.57 -1.58
C GLU A 550 -17.14 11.73 -2.66
N LYS A 551 -17.55 12.27 -3.82
CA LYS A 551 -16.65 12.61 -4.93
C LYS A 551 -15.86 13.88 -4.62
N GLU A 552 -14.62 13.72 -4.14
CA GLU A 552 -13.73 14.83 -3.76
C GLU A 552 -12.67 15.15 -4.83
N ASP A 553 -12.11 14.12 -5.47
CA ASP A 553 -11.09 14.24 -6.51
C ASP A 553 -11.51 13.40 -7.71
N ALA A 554 -11.95 14.07 -8.78
CA ALA A 554 -12.46 13.42 -9.98
C ALA A 554 -11.45 12.48 -10.66
N VAL A 555 -10.15 12.69 -10.48
CA VAL A 555 -9.10 11.82 -11.07
C VAL A 555 -8.96 10.51 -10.28
N LYS A 556 -9.25 10.54 -8.98
CA LYS A 556 -9.15 9.38 -8.07
C LYS A 556 -10.49 8.75 -7.73
N TYR A 557 -11.55 9.21 -8.37
CA TYR A 557 -12.90 8.71 -8.17
C TYR A 557 -13.15 7.56 -9.15
N ASP A 558 -13.43 6.39 -8.62
CA ASP A 558 -13.90 5.26 -9.41
C ASP A 558 -15.39 5.49 -9.71
N HIS A 559 -15.68 5.77 -10.98
CA HIS A 559 -17.03 5.99 -11.47
C HIS A 559 -17.88 4.71 -11.51
N TYR A 560 -17.24 3.56 -11.63
CA TYR A 560 -17.91 2.28 -11.77
C TYR A 560 -18.42 1.75 -10.42
N LEU A 561 -17.60 1.90 -9.38
CA LEU A 561 -17.97 1.51 -8.01
C LEU A 561 -18.45 2.70 -7.16
N GLU A 562 -18.54 3.91 -7.73
CA GLU A 562 -18.89 5.17 -7.05
C GLU A 562 -18.14 5.32 -5.72
N VAL A 563 -16.81 5.29 -5.80
CA VAL A 563 -15.94 5.33 -4.62
C VAL A 563 -14.78 6.31 -4.81
N GLN A 564 -14.52 7.09 -3.77
CA GLN A 564 -13.35 7.93 -3.66
C GLN A 564 -12.24 7.18 -2.92
N MET A 565 -11.11 6.94 -3.58
CA MET A 565 -9.92 6.42 -2.90
C MET A 565 -9.28 7.53 -2.07
N ILE A 566 -9.04 7.25 -0.78
CA ILE A 566 -8.46 8.17 0.20
C ILE A 566 -7.15 7.58 0.73
N ASN A 567 -6.18 8.46 0.97
CA ASN A 567 -4.90 8.07 1.55
C ASN A 567 -4.77 8.67 2.96
N ASP A 568 -4.50 7.83 3.95
CA ASP A 568 -4.00 8.32 5.24
C ASP A 568 -2.51 8.66 5.08
N ILE A 569 -2.26 9.93 4.89
CA ILE A 569 -0.92 10.50 4.72
C ILE A 569 -0.09 10.53 6.02
N THR A 570 -0.62 9.96 7.10
CA THR A 570 0.08 9.72 8.38
C THR A 570 0.62 8.31 8.54
N TRP A 571 0.16 7.36 7.71
CA TRP A 571 0.74 6.01 7.67
C TRP A 571 2.17 6.05 7.14
N LEU A 572 2.94 5.02 7.51
CA LEU A 572 4.24 4.77 6.89
C LEU A 572 3.99 4.19 5.50
N HIS A 573 4.75 4.65 4.51
CA HIS A 573 4.62 4.22 3.11
C HIS A 573 5.96 3.70 2.60
N SER A 574 5.92 2.69 1.74
CA SER A 574 7.09 2.21 1.00
C SER A 574 7.49 3.16 -0.14
N PRO A 575 8.65 2.97 -0.79
CA PRO A 575 9.03 3.73 -1.98
C PRO A 575 7.98 3.67 -3.11
N SER A 576 7.34 2.51 -3.32
CA SER A 576 6.22 2.33 -4.25
C SER A 576 4.90 2.96 -3.80
N ARG A 577 4.87 3.55 -2.59
CA ARG A 577 3.72 4.18 -1.93
C ARG A 577 2.64 3.21 -1.43
N ALA A 578 3.01 1.95 -1.15
CA ALA A 578 2.13 1.04 -0.42
C ALA A 578 2.10 1.40 1.07
N ALA A 579 0.92 1.37 1.68
CA ALA A 579 0.74 1.75 3.08
C ALA A 579 1.02 0.57 4.03
N VAL A 580 1.75 0.82 5.10
CA VAL A 580 2.02 -0.16 6.15
C VAL A 580 0.95 -0.07 7.22
N VAL A 581 -0.01 -1.01 7.18
CA VAL A 581 -1.20 -1.02 8.05
C VAL A 581 -1.40 -2.41 8.69
N PRO A 582 -0.61 -2.76 9.72
CA PRO A 582 -0.57 -4.12 10.26
C PRO A 582 -1.93 -4.65 10.75
N TRP A 583 -2.73 -3.81 11.40
CA TRP A 583 -4.05 -4.20 11.92
C TRP A 583 -5.06 -4.50 10.80
N GLY A 584 -4.79 -4.10 9.56
CA GLY A 584 -5.59 -4.43 8.38
C GLY A 584 -5.67 -5.94 8.16
N LEU A 585 -4.56 -6.66 8.31
CA LEU A 585 -4.53 -8.12 8.23
C LEU A 585 -5.45 -8.75 9.28
N ARG A 586 -5.40 -8.26 10.53
CA ARG A 586 -6.27 -8.74 11.61
C ARG A 586 -7.75 -8.52 11.28
N LYS A 587 -8.11 -7.35 10.74
CA LYS A 587 -9.49 -7.05 10.34
C LYS A 587 -9.96 -7.94 9.19
N LEU A 588 -9.12 -8.15 8.19
CA LEU A 588 -9.38 -9.08 7.10
C LEU A 588 -9.65 -10.50 7.62
N LEU A 589 -8.80 -11.01 8.51
CA LEU A 589 -8.99 -12.34 9.11
C LEU A 589 -10.34 -12.42 9.84
N LYS A 590 -10.72 -11.40 10.63
CA LYS A 590 -12.04 -11.35 11.27
C LYS A 590 -13.18 -11.34 10.26
N TRP A 591 -13.04 -10.58 9.16
CA TRP A 591 -14.04 -10.50 8.10
C TRP A 591 -14.23 -11.86 7.43
N VAL A 592 -13.14 -12.56 7.07
CA VAL A 592 -13.18 -13.92 6.52
C VAL A 592 -13.90 -14.88 7.48
N LYS A 593 -13.60 -14.82 8.79
CA LYS A 593 -14.31 -15.63 9.80
C LYS A 593 -15.81 -15.36 9.84
N SER A 594 -16.15 -14.07 9.89
CA SER A 594 -17.53 -13.63 10.04
C SER A 594 -18.37 -14.03 8.85
N LYS A 595 -17.75 -14.11 7.67
CA LYS A 595 -18.44 -14.35 6.41
C LYS A 595 -18.48 -15.83 6.02
N TYR A 596 -17.36 -16.53 6.14
CA TYR A 596 -17.23 -17.92 5.67
C TYR A 596 -17.10 -18.94 6.81
N GLY A 597 -17.23 -18.51 8.06
CA GLY A 597 -17.14 -19.37 9.24
C GLY A 597 -15.72 -19.74 9.63
N ASP A 598 -15.58 -20.83 10.40
CA ASP A 598 -14.29 -21.29 10.90
C ASP A 598 -13.55 -22.17 9.87
N VAL A 599 -13.05 -21.52 8.82
CA VAL A 599 -12.23 -22.15 7.79
C VAL A 599 -10.74 -22.05 8.14
N PRO A 600 -9.91 -23.06 7.83
CA PRO A 600 -8.45 -22.96 7.94
C PRO A 600 -7.92 -21.86 7.03
N VAL A 601 -7.28 -20.81 7.56
CA VAL A 601 -6.74 -19.70 6.77
C VAL A 601 -5.23 -19.77 6.63
N TYR A 602 -4.74 -19.56 5.41
CA TYR A 602 -3.33 -19.48 5.04
C TYR A 602 -3.04 -18.11 4.40
N VAL A 603 -2.08 -17.36 4.94
CA VAL A 603 -1.59 -16.12 4.32
C VAL A 603 -0.49 -16.50 3.33
N MET A 604 -0.87 -16.65 2.06
CA MET A 604 -0.04 -17.17 0.97
C MET A 604 0.99 -16.18 0.46
N ALA A 605 0.80 -14.88 0.67
CA ALA A 605 1.79 -13.84 0.44
C ALA A 605 1.50 -12.61 1.32
N ASN A 606 2.54 -12.08 1.95
CA ASN A 606 2.53 -10.82 2.70
C ASN A 606 3.95 -10.22 2.63
N GLY A 607 4.07 -8.94 2.30
CA GLY A 607 5.38 -8.34 2.05
C GLY A 607 5.30 -6.88 1.64
N ILE A 608 6.46 -6.22 1.59
CA ILE A 608 6.59 -4.81 1.26
C ILE A 608 7.91 -4.56 0.51
N ASP A 609 7.89 -3.63 -0.43
CA ASP A 609 9.10 -3.11 -1.05
C ASP A 609 9.87 -2.20 -0.09
N ASP A 610 11.21 -2.20 -0.22
CA ASP A 610 12.10 -1.35 0.58
C ASP A 610 13.03 -0.54 -0.35
N ASP A 611 13.67 0.50 0.17
CA ASP A 611 14.56 1.35 -0.62
C ASP A 611 15.86 0.61 -0.97
N GLN A 612 16.07 0.39 -2.27
CA GLN A 612 17.25 -0.28 -2.81
C GLN A 612 18.58 0.40 -2.43
N ASN A 613 18.55 1.67 -2.03
CA ASN A 613 19.74 2.43 -1.64
C ASN A 613 20.09 2.31 -0.16
N MET A 614 19.25 1.66 0.65
CA MET A 614 19.50 1.47 2.08
C MET A 614 20.16 0.11 2.34
N VAL A 615 21.29 0.13 3.05
CA VAL A 615 22.04 -1.09 3.46
C VAL A 615 21.26 -1.93 4.49
N HIS A 616 20.26 -1.34 5.15
CA HIS A 616 19.45 -1.98 6.18
C HIS A 616 17.96 -1.88 5.86
N ASP A 617 17.27 -3.01 5.89
CA ASP A 617 15.86 -3.22 5.55
C ASP A 617 14.91 -2.84 6.70
N LYS A 618 15.08 -1.62 7.23
CA LYS A 618 14.35 -1.16 8.43
C LYS A 618 12.84 -1.17 8.25
N LEU A 619 12.35 -0.81 7.06
CA LEU A 619 10.91 -0.80 6.77
C LEU A 619 10.38 -2.23 6.73
N ARG A 620 11.07 -3.13 6.02
CA ARG A 620 10.69 -4.53 5.92
C ARG A 620 10.69 -5.24 7.28
N VAL A 621 11.73 -5.04 8.10
CA VAL A 621 11.78 -5.60 9.46
C VAL A 621 10.60 -5.12 10.31
N TYR A 622 10.30 -3.81 10.28
CA TYR A 622 9.14 -3.26 10.98
C TYR A 622 7.82 -3.83 10.45
N TYR A 623 7.67 -3.97 9.14
CA TYR A 623 6.49 -4.57 8.51
C TYR A 623 6.28 -6.00 9.00
N ILE A 624 7.30 -6.86 8.85
CA ILE A 624 7.27 -8.27 9.25
C ILE A 624 6.86 -8.40 10.72
N GLN A 625 7.55 -7.68 11.61
CA GLN A 625 7.32 -7.77 13.05
C GLN A 625 5.87 -7.44 13.42
N ASN A 626 5.30 -6.38 12.86
CA ASN A 626 3.96 -5.92 13.23
C ASN A 626 2.85 -6.75 12.55
N TYR A 627 3.00 -7.12 11.28
CA TYR A 627 1.99 -7.94 10.58
C TYR A 627 1.90 -9.35 11.19
N ILE A 628 3.02 -9.97 11.58
CA ILE A 628 3.01 -11.24 12.33
C ILE A 628 2.26 -11.05 13.66
N ASN A 629 2.58 -9.99 14.40
CA ASN A 629 1.97 -9.77 15.71
C ASN A 629 0.45 -9.57 15.61
N GLU A 630 -0.01 -8.84 14.60
CA GLU A 630 -1.44 -8.64 14.33
C GLU A 630 -2.14 -9.94 13.89
N ALA A 631 -1.46 -10.78 13.11
CA ALA A 631 -1.94 -12.12 12.78
C ALA A 631 -2.05 -13.01 14.04
N LEU A 632 -1.10 -12.90 14.97
CA LEU A 632 -1.13 -13.61 16.26
C LEU A 632 -2.32 -13.16 17.12
N LYS A 633 -2.69 -11.87 17.10
CA LYS A 633 -3.89 -11.36 17.80
C LYS A 633 -5.17 -11.97 17.25
N GLY A 634 -5.17 -12.31 15.97
CA GLY A 634 -6.25 -13.06 15.31
C GLY A 634 -6.49 -14.48 15.84
N LYS A 635 -5.72 -14.95 16.85
CA LYS A 635 -5.82 -16.29 17.46
C LYS A 635 -6.61 -16.32 18.78
N GLU A 636 -7.02 -15.18 19.34
CA GLU A 636 -7.84 -15.19 20.57
C GLU A 636 -9.04 -16.14 20.41
N PRO A 637 -9.56 -16.80 21.47
CA PRO A 637 -10.54 -17.91 21.38
C PRO A 637 -11.82 -17.63 20.57
N GLN A 638 -12.06 -16.36 20.23
CA GLN A 638 -13.18 -15.90 19.40
C GLN A 638 -12.81 -15.65 17.91
N MET A 639 -11.55 -15.86 17.48
CA MET A 639 -11.03 -15.54 16.14
C MET A 639 -10.49 -16.78 15.37
N VAL A 640 -10.02 -16.60 14.13
CA VAL A 640 -9.87 -17.62 13.05
C VAL A 640 -8.89 -18.74 13.40
N CYS A 641 -9.11 -19.95 12.86
CA CYS A 641 -8.09 -21.02 12.80
C CYS A 641 -6.93 -20.67 11.83
N TYR A 642 -6.02 -19.81 12.30
CA TYR A 642 -4.85 -19.31 11.57
C TYR A 642 -3.72 -20.36 11.50
N LYS A 643 -3.30 -20.80 10.30
CA LYS A 643 -2.39 -21.96 10.12
C LYS A 643 -1.04 -21.68 9.46
N SER A 644 -0.86 -20.56 8.75
CA SER A 644 0.41 -20.25 8.08
C SER A 644 0.66 -18.76 7.83
N HIS A 645 1.92 -18.42 7.58
CA HIS A 645 2.36 -17.13 7.06
C HIS A 645 3.50 -17.31 6.05
N TYR A 646 3.31 -16.79 4.84
CA TYR A 646 4.30 -16.82 3.76
C TYR A 646 4.75 -15.39 3.36
N TRP A 647 6.06 -15.15 3.38
CA TRP A 647 6.67 -13.85 3.04
C TRP A 647 6.91 -13.68 1.54
N TYR A 648 6.67 -12.48 1.02
CA TYR A 648 6.94 -12.11 -0.37
C TYR A 648 8.07 -11.05 -0.43
N THR A 649 9.21 -11.21 -1.12
CA THR A 649 9.72 -12.34 -1.94
C THR A 649 11.06 -12.90 -1.41
N LEU A 650 11.47 -14.07 -1.90
CA LEU A 650 12.78 -14.67 -1.63
C LEU A 650 13.97 -13.82 -2.08
N CYS A 651 13.90 -13.23 -3.28
CA CYS A 651 14.94 -12.39 -3.84
C CYS A 651 14.33 -11.12 -4.43
N ASP A 652 15.04 -10.01 -4.33
CA ASP A 652 14.76 -8.81 -5.12
C ASP A 652 15.02 -9.13 -6.61
N ARG A 653 14.17 -8.60 -7.50
CA ARG A 653 14.29 -8.79 -8.96
C ARG A 653 14.57 -7.48 -9.68
#